data_AF-A0A1H6GIQ7-F1
#
_entry.id   AF-A0A1H6GIQ7-F1
#
_cell.length_a   1.000
_cell.length_b   1.000
_cell.length_c   1.000
_cell.angle_alpha   90.00
_cell.angle_beta   90.00
_cell.angle_gamma   90.00
#
_symmetry.space_group_name_H-M   'P 1'
#
loop_
_entity.id
_entity.type
_entity.pdbx_description
1 polymer ?
#
loop_
_entity_poly.entity_id
_entity_poly.type
_entity_poly.pdbx_seq_one_letter_code
_entity_poly.pdbx_strand_id
1 'polypeptide(L)'
;MIVTGIVAGATFSLVSDYSSAAILANAEAAAARAETAQEAAEAAAAGIHLPAGAPNRMLVNDSAGTNRERQSVGEVANLLNLDRSIVSFGASGDGKTLDDAAVRAALATGKVLDGRGLTYKVSARPPSFKNIRNAAFKVGSVLHPSRDFLRTDTAKITNGLQYGAWAQDKAYKIGDQLRVWVNEKQSHGDGTSRIALYFSDDGGSSWSFGEYLAMKASGDTLWSAGFDGVAEYLFVRVPVYTTENPKGNDVPPYNYQLWKRILGVGAAQDYNAPWTKINVTFPTIPGWTGQGTQPVMVHSFSKGHDDSIVVGASYQEGAAVLRSADGGVTWTAHILAAGNTFEEPTVRYVPSLGIYCGFMRFGGSGNPRWWISEDNFATPAQWWTAPPGFFGPAPLASSTVSFDVDPNGNFHAVTAYRNGVVEGVRTDDRTTTFYLTGPVVPGSIWTNPPTKLFALGQMQRREHDGASALGQGSVIATSGKVHLFYGMEGRTGVRGGLGAGNRVTDIFQTVVFLDDKGSLFDERTELAANRGSFSPLRKVSGIDAWAIPNTDARNWGPIILSGRTNHFRNLQTMTLLSGTLTLSGTRSGLYIIDTEGSAAGDNLSSIVDPDAVDGDIITMATSTGARDVTVKHSIGNILCGSDKVLDGAADKITLMYFGGNWHMVSFADNGD
;
A
#
# COMPACT_ATOMS: atom_id res chain seq x y z
N MET A 1 30.14 -91.45 28.84
CA MET A 1 30.36 -90.28 29.72
C MET A 1 31.32 -90.72 30.81
N ILE A 2 32.57 -90.24 30.78
CA ILE A 2 33.60 -90.60 31.75
C ILE A 2 33.48 -89.61 32.92
N VAL A 3 33.26 -90.12 34.14
CA VAL A 3 33.19 -89.33 35.37
C VAL A 3 34.41 -89.68 36.21
N THR A 4 35.23 -88.67 36.53
CA THR A 4 36.47 -88.85 37.29
C THR A 4 36.21 -88.47 38.75
N GLY A 5 36.43 -89.41 39.68
CA GLY A 5 36.24 -89.22 41.12
C GLY A 5 37.37 -89.85 41.91
N ILE A 6 37.58 -89.40 43.14
CA ILE A 6 38.55 -89.96 44.09
C ILE A 6 37.78 -90.76 45.13
N VAL A 7 38.20 -92.01 45.36
CA VAL A 7 37.69 -92.84 46.45
C VAL A 7 38.61 -92.70 47.65
N ALA A 8 38.07 -92.22 48.77
CA ALA A 8 38.76 -92.20 50.06
C ALA A 8 37.93 -93.01 51.06
N GLY A 9 38.39 -94.21 51.39
CA GLY A 9 37.62 -95.15 52.22
C GLY A 9 36.34 -95.62 51.52
N ALA A 10 35.20 -95.49 52.19
CA ALA A 10 33.89 -95.92 51.67
C ALA A 10 33.14 -94.85 50.84
N THR A 11 33.75 -93.69 50.60
CA THR A 11 33.07 -92.54 49.97
C THR A 11 33.69 -92.25 48.60
N PHE A 12 32.84 -92.15 47.57
CA PHE A 12 33.21 -91.70 46.23
C PHE A 12 32.89 -90.21 46.09
N SER A 13 33.91 -89.37 45.92
CA SER A 13 33.75 -87.91 45.76
C SER A 13 34.14 -87.49 44.35
N LEU A 14 33.29 -86.66 43.71
CA LEU A 14 33.53 -86.11 42.38
C LEU A 14 34.63 -85.03 42.46
N VAL A 15 35.58 -85.04 41.51
CA VAL A 15 36.71 -84.06 41.50
C VAL A 15 36.21 -82.60 41.39
N SER A 16 34.98 -82.38 40.92
CA SER A 16 34.35 -81.05 40.80
C SER A 16 34.03 -80.36 42.13
N ASP A 17 33.89 -81.10 43.24
CA ASP A 17 33.36 -80.55 44.50
C ASP A 17 34.42 -79.85 45.36
N TYR A 18 35.70 -80.12 45.15
CA TYR A 18 36.76 -79.41 45.86
C TYR A 18 37.07 -78.04 45.24
N SER A 19 36.91 -77.89 43.92
CA SER A 19 37.06 -76.59 43.25
C SER A 19 35.92 -75.62 43.55
N SER A 20 34.69 -76.11 43.73
CA SER A 20 33.52 -75.24 43.96
C SER A 20 33.50 -74.62 45.36
N ALA A 21 33.89 -75.36 46.41
CA ALA A 21 33.94 -74.84 47.77
C ALA A 21 35.00 -73.72 47.94
N ALA A 22 36.19 -73.88 47.35
CA ALA A 22 37.23 -72.86 47.41
C ALA A 22 36.89 -71.61 46.58
N ILE A 23 36.22 -71.78 45.43
CA ILE A 23 35.73 -70.67 44.61
C ILE A 23 34.61 -69.92 45.35
N LEU A 24 33.67 -70.64 46.00
CA LEU A 24 32.59 -70.04 46.77
C LEU A 24 33.13 -69.25 47.96
N ALA A 25 34.06 -69.81 48.74
CA ALA A 25 34.70 -69.12 49.85
C ALA A 25 35.46 -67.85 49.40
N ASN A 26 36.11 -67.90 48.23
CA ASN A 26 36.78 -66.73 47.66
C ASN A 26 35.78 -65.67 47.16
N ALA A 27 34.63 -66.09 46.61
CA ALA A 27 33.56 -65.19 46.19
C ALA A 27 32.88 -64.52 47.38
N GLU A 28 32.60 -65.26 48.46
CA GLU A 28 32.07 -64.72 49.71
C GLU A 28 33.06 -63.75 50.38
N ALA A 29 34.35 -64.09 50.41
CA ALA A 29 35.38 -63.18 50.90
C ALA A 29 35.54 -61.93 50.01
N ALA A 30 35.33 -62.04 48.70
CA ALA A 30 35.33 -60.89 47.80
C ALA A 30 34.10 -60.00 48.01
N ALA A 31 32.92 -60.59 48.24
CA ALA A 31 31.69 -59.87 48.55
C ALA A 31 31.81 -59.11 49.88
N ALA A 32 32.32 -59.74 50.93
CA ALA A 32 32.56 -59.08 52.22
C ALA A 32 33.57 -57.93 52.09
N ARG A 33 34.66 -58.10 51.32
CA ARG A 33 35.60 -57.01 51.02
C ARG A 33 34.96 -55.88 50.22
N ALA A 34 34.02 -56.19 49.33
CA ALA A 34 33.30 -55.17 48.56
C ALA A 34 32.35 -54.36 49.45
N GLU A 35 31.64 -54.99 50.38
CA GLU A 35 30.83 -54.28 51.39
C GLU A 35 31.69 -53.39 52.28
N THR A 36 32.83 -53.90 52.79
CA THR A 36 33.74 -53.07 53.60
C THR A 36 34.31 -51.90 52.80
N ALA A 37 34.62 -52.10 51.50
CA ALA A 37 35.08 -51.04 50.63
C ALA A 37 33.99 -50.01 50.32
N GLN A 38 32.72 -50.45 50.19
CA GLN A 38 31.57 -49.57 50.04
C GLN A 38 31.35 -48.73 51.30
N GLU A 39 31.34 -49.34 52.49
CA GLU A 39 31.22 -48.62 53.77
C GLU A 39 32.36 -47.60 53.95
N ALA A 40 33.59 -47.98 53.57
CA ALA A 40 34.74 -47.06 53.60
C ALA A 40 34.61 -45.92 52.58
N ALA A 41 34.06 -46.19 51.39
CA ALA A 41 33.79 -45.17 50.38
C ALA A 41 32.65 -44.23 50.80
N GLU A 42 31.58 -44.75 51.43
CA GLU A 42 30.47 -43.97 51.97
C GLU A 42 30.92 -43.12 53.16
N ALA A 43 31.76 -43.65 54.05
CA ALA A 43 32.37 -42.89 55.14
C ALA A 43 33.33 -41.80 54.63
N ALA A 44 34.13 -42.11 53.60
CA ALA A 44 34.99 -41.11 52.94
C ALA A 44 34.15 -40.03 52.24
N ALA A 45 33.04 -40.39 51.59
CA ALA A 45 32.12 -39.44 50.96
C ALA A 45 31.38 -38.57 51.99
N ALA A 46 30.97 -39.14 53.13
CA ALA A 46 30.33 -38.41 54.22
C ALA A 46 31.30 -37.42 54.90
N GLY A 47 32.61 -37.71 54.90
CA GLY A 47 33.66 -36.80 55.37
C GLY A 47 34.01 -35.67 54.39
N ILE A 48 33.56 -35.73 53.14
CA ILE A 48 33.77 -34.68 52.14
C ILE A 48 32.70 -33.59 52.33
N HIS A 49 32.98 -32.65 53.23
CA HIS A 49 32.32 -31.35 53.21
C HIS A 49 32.95 -30.48 52.13
N LEU A 50 32.47 -30.58 50.89
CA LEU A 50 32.69 -29.50 49.94
C LEU A 50 31.98 -28.26 50.50
N PRO A 51 32.68 -27.13 50.71
CA PRO A 51 32.00 -25.89 51.06
C PRO A 51 30.92 -25.63 49.99
N ALA A 52 29.73 -25.20 50.41
CA ALA A 52 28.66 -24.83 49.49
C ALA A 52 29.27 -24.00 48.35
N GLY A 53 29.15 -24.49 47.11
CA GLY A 53 29.88 -23.94 45.97
C GLY A 53 29.71 -22.43 45.92
N ALA A 54 30.73 -21.70 46.37
CA ALA A 54 30.71 -20.26 46.31
C ALA A 54 30.63 -19.91 44.82
N PRO A 55 29.67 -19.07 44.39
CA PRO A 55 29.54 -18.73 42.98
C PRO A 55 30.88 -18.23 42.47
N ASN A 56 31.35 -18.78 41.34
CA ASN A 56 32.62 -18.37 40.74
C ASN A 56 32.67 -16.85 40.61
N ARG A 57 33.67 -16.22 41.25
CA ARG A 57 33.90 -14.77 41.17
C ARG A 57 35.21 -14.51 40.44
N MET A 58 35.19 -13.60 39.47
CA MET A 58 36.35 -13.14 38.72
C MET A 58 36.92 -11.88 39.36
N LEU A 59 38.24 -11.72 39.30
CA LEU A 59 38.94 -10.50 39.72
C LEU A 59 38.99 -9.51 38.56
N VAL A 60 38.29 -8.38 38.71
CA VAL A 60 38.27 -7.26 37.77
C VAL A 60 38.87 -6.02 38.42
N ASN A 61 39.42 -5.10 37.63
CA ASN A 61 39.91 -3.84 38.18
C ASN A 61 38.73 -3.00 38.69
N ASP A 62 38.93 -2.27 39.79
CA ASP A 62 37.96 -1.27 40.25
C ASP A 62 37.83 -0.11 39.25
N SER A 63 36.83 0.74 39.44
CA SER A 63 36.55 1.87 38.53
C SER A 63 37.69 2.89 38.45
N ALA A 64 38.56 2.93 39.45
CA ALA A 64 39.76 3.77 39.49
C ALA A 64 40.99 3.11 38.80
N GLY A 65 40.91 1.81 38.48
CA GLY A 65 42.02 1.04 37.92
C GLY A 65 43.17 0.80 38.89
N THR A 66 42.97 1.05 40.19
CA THR A 66 44.02 1.03 41.21
C THR A 66 43.99 -0.23 42.07
N ASN A 67 42.84 -0.92 42.15
CA ASN A 67 42.70 -2.21 42.85
C ASN A 67 41.99 -3.25 42.01
N ARG A 68 41.95 -4.49 42.51
CA ARG A 68 41.10 -5.57 41.97
C ARG A 68 39.98 -5.92 42.94
N GLU A 69 38.76 -5.98 42.43
CA GLU A 69 37.56 -6.40 43.14
C GLU A 69 37.03 -7.74 42.63
N ARG A 70 36.39 -8.49 43.53
CA ARG A 70 35.76 -9.78 43.18
C ARG A 70 34.36 -9.52 42.71
N GLN A 71 34.08 -9.85 41.45
CA GLN A 71 32.75 -9.75 40.85
C GLN A 71 32.27 -11.13 40.40
N SER A 72 30.98 -11.39 40.49
CA SER A 72 30.33 -12.57 39.92
C SER A 72 30.42 -12.57 38.39
N VAL A 73 30.23 -13.73 37.77
CA VAL A 73 30.18 -13.85 36.30
C VAL A 73 29.15 -12.89 35.68
N GLY A 74 28.00 -12.68 36.34
CA GLY A 74 26.98 -11.72 35.89
C GLY A 74 27.43 -10.26 35.97
N GLU A 75 28.13 -9.88 37.05
CA GLU A 75 28.70 -8.53 37.21
C GLU A 75 29.81 -8.26 36.18
N VAL A 76 30.66 -9.25 35.89
CA VAL A 76 31.69 -9.14 34.85
C VAL A 76 31.09 -9.13 33.44
N ALA A 77 30.05 -9.91 33.15
CA ALA A 77 29.33 -9.83 31.88
C ALA A 77 28.69 -8.45 31.67
N ASN A 78 28.20 -7.83 32.74
CA ASN A 78 27.70 -6.45 32.73
C ASN A 78 28.83 -5.43 32.47
N LEU A 79 30.00 -5.58 33.10
CA LEU A 79 31.18 -4.75 32.83
C LEU A 79 31.69 -4.90 31.39
N LEU A 80 31.74 -6.13 30.88
CA LEU A 80 32.22 -6.46 29.54
C LEU A 80 31.16 -6.24 28.45
N ASN A 81 29.92 -5.92 28.84
CA ASN A 81 28.83 -5.59 27.92
C ASN A 81 28.42 -6.75 26.97
N LEU A 82 28.66 -8.01 27.39
CA LEU A 82 28.69 -9.18 26.51
C LEU A 82 27.33 -9.85 26.22
N ASP A 83 26.33 -9.73 27.11
CA ASP A 83 24.99 -10.27 26.84
C ASP A 83 23.87 -9.30 27.25
N ARG A 84 23.63 -8.32 26.38
CA ARG A 84 22.54 -7.34 26.50
C ARG A 84 21.27 -7.81 25.79
N SER A 85 20.96 -9.09 25.87
CA SER A 85 19.71 -9.61 25.34
C SER A 85 18.57 -9.47 26.34
N ILE A 86 17.33 -9.38 25.88
CA ILE A 86 16.17 -9.38 26.79
C ILE A 86 16.06 -10.73 27.53
N VAL A 87 16.51 -11.81 26.88
CA VAL A 87 16.57 -13.17 27.45
C VAL A 87 17.53 -13.26 28.64
N SER A 88 18.64 -12.51 28.66
CA SER A 88 19.56 -12.52 29.80
C SER A 88 18.95 -11.96 31.10
N PHE A 89 17.82 -11.27 30.99
CA PHE A 89 17.00 -10.82 32.13
C PHE A 89 15.89 -11.81 32.52
N GLY A 90 15.88 -13.02 31.95
CA GLY A 90 14.93 -14.09 32.25
C GLY A 90 13.66 -14.09 31.41
N ALA A 91 13.63 -13.35 30.29
CA ALA A 91 12.49 -13.38 29.37
C ALA A 91 12.50 -14.66 28.52
N SER A 92 11.31 -15.19 28.23
CA SER A 92 11.13 -16.39 27.40
C SER A 92 11.17 -16.07 25.91
N GLY A 93 10.56 -14.96 25.47
CA GLY A 93 10.55 -14.57 24.06
C GLY A 93 9.75 -15.50 23.14
N ASP A 94 8.80 -16.27 23.68
CA ASP A 94 7.97 -17.26 22.98
C ASP A 94 6.62 -16.70 22.47
N GLY A 95 6.33 -15.43 22.76
CA GLY A 95 5.07 -14.75 22.45
C GLY A 95 3.85 -15.26 23.23
N LYS A 96 4.06 -16.07 24.28
CA LYS A 96 3.02 -16.75 25.07
C LYS A 96 3.18 -16.52 26.57
N THR A 97 4.40 -16.63 27.08
CA THR A 97 4.80 -16.42 28.47
C THR A 97 4.87 -14.92 28.77
N LEU A 98 4.33 -14.48 29.90
CA LEU A 98 4.29 -13.05 30.27
C LEU A 98 5.69 -12.60 30.75
N ASP A 99 6.36 -11.78 29.94
CA ASP A 99 7.76 -11.36 30.10
C ASP A 99 7.93 -9.98 30.78
N ASP A 100 6.88 -9.40 31.36
CA ASP A 100 6.84 -8.04 31.91
C ASP A 100 8.02 -7.71 32.84
N ALA A 101 8.32 -8.60 33.79
CA ALA A 101 9.36 -8.37 34.79
C ALA A 101 10.76 -8.29 34.15
N ALA A 102 11.05 -9.22 33.25
CA ALA A 102 12.32 -9.29 32.54
C ALA A 102 12.49 -8.12 31.57
N VAL A 103 11.46 -7.80 30.80
CA VAL A 103 11.46 -6.64 29.88
C VAL A 103 11.66 -5.33 30.64
N ARG A 104 10.95 -5.13 31.76
CA ARG A 104 11.11 -3.93 32.59
C ARG A 104 12.52 -3.81 33.16
N ALA A 105 13.09 -4.91 33.66
CA ALA A 105 14.46 -4.94 34.17
C ALA A 105 15.49 -4.61 33.07
N ALA A 106 15.32 -5.19 31.87
CA ALA A 106 16.18 -4.94 30.74
C ALA A 106 16.14 -3.46 30.31
N LEU A 107 14.95 -2.88 30.17
CA LEU A 107 14.77 -1.48 29.75
C LEU A 107 15.32 -0.47 30.76
N ALA A 108 15.26 -0.79 32.06
CA ALA A 108 15.77 0.06 33.13
C ALA A 108 17.30 0.31 33.03
N THR A 109 18.03 -0.56 32.32
CA THR A 109 19.47 -0.37 32.10
C THR A 109 19.81 0.84 31.22
N GLY A 110 18.86 1.31 30.41
CA GLY A 110 19.07 2.39 29.44
C GLY A 110 20.05 2.04 28.31
N LYS A 111 20.50 0.78 28.21
CA LYS A 111 21.43 0.32 27.16
C LYS A 111 20.68 -0.15 25.92
N VAL A 112 21.39 -0.28 24.81
CA VAL A 112 20.88 -0.97 23.62
C VAL A 112 20.73 -2.45 23.94
N LEU A 113 19.54 -3.00 23.68
CA LEU A 113 19.14 -4.37 23.95
C LEU A 113 18.87 -5.11 22.64
N ASP A 114 19.32 -6.35 22.55
CA ASP A 114 19.00 -7.27 21.45
C ASP A 114 17.86 -8.22 21.85
N GLY A 115 16.79 -8.24 21.06
CA GLY A 115 15.67 -9.14 21.22
C GLY A 115 15.87 -10.52 20.60
N ARG A 116 16.98 -10.75 19.89
CA ARG A 116 17.32 -12.04 19.24
C ARG A 116 16.28 -12.55 18.23
N GLY A 117 15.50 -11.66 17.63
CA GLY A 117 14.43 -12.00 16.69
C GLY A 117 13.22 -12.65 17.36
N LEU A 118 13.10 -12.51 18.69
CA LEU A 118 12.04 -13.14 19.47
C LEU A 118 10.86 -12.20 19.72
N THR A 119 9.73 -12.81 20.12
CA THR A 119 8.51 -12.09 20.47
C THR A 119 8.25 -12.20 21.96
N TYR A 120 8.20 -11.07 22.66
CA TYR A 120 8.01 -11.02 24.11
C TYR A 120 6.57 -10.63 24.42
N LYS A 121 5.80 -11.50 25.09
CA LYS A 121 4.42 -11.14 25.48
C LYS A 121 4.48 -10.26 26.72
N VAL A 122 3.83 -9.10 26.65
CA VAL A 122 3.84 -8.09 27.71
C VAL A 122 2.44 -7.52 27.91
N SER A 123 2.16 -7.02 29.12
CA SER A 123 0.89 -6.36 29.43
C SER A 123 0.78 -4.97 28.80
N ALA A 124 1.92 -4.31 28.57
CA ALA A 124 1.99 -2.99 27.96
C ALA A 124 3.19 -2.87 27.03
N ARG A 125 3.02 -2.11 25.95
CA ARG A 125 4.08 -1.80 24.99
C ARG A 125 5.21 -1.04 25.70
N PRO A 126 6.50 -1.31 25.37
CA PRO A 126 7.60 -0.47 25.82
C PRO A 126 7.40 1.02 25.47
N PRO A 127 7.72 1.95 26.38
CA PRO A 127 7.51 3.38 26.16
C PRO A 127 8.40 3.97 25.06
N SER A 128 9.48 3.28 24.70
CA SER A 128 10.40 3.68 23.63
C SER A 128 11.08 2.47 23.01
N PHE A 129 11.28 2.53 21.70
CA PHE A 129 12.01 1.53 20.91
C PHE A 129 13.42 2.01 20.53
N LYS A 130 13.85 3.19 21.02
CA LYS A 130 15.14 3.81 20.67
C LYS A 130 16.33 2.84 20.86
N ASN A 131 16.30 2.12 21.98
CA ASN A 131 17.35 1.21 22.43
C ASN A 131 17.00 -0.27 22.23
N ILE A 132 15.96 -0.59 21.48
CA ILE A 132 15.55 -1.97 21.22
C ILE A 132 15.96 -2.33 19.81
N ARG A 133 16.56 -3.51 19.68
CA ARG A 133 16.94 -4.14 18.41
C ARG A 133 16.33 -5.53 18.34
N ASN A 134 15.98 -5.94 17.13
CA ASN A 134 15.53 -7.27 16.73
C ASN A 134 14.54 -7.92 17.72
N ALA A 135 13.49 -7.20 18.12
CA ALA A 135 12.48 -7.67 19.07
C ALA A 135 11.06 -7.29 18.60
N ALA A 136 10.08 -8.13 18.91
CA ALA A 136 8.67 -7.72 18.89
C ALA A 136 8.04 -7.88 20.28
N PHE A 137 7.13 -6.98 20.65
CA PHE A 137 6.39 -7.04 21.91
C PHE A 137 4.92 -7.29 21.63
N LYS A 138 4.38 -8.38 22.15
CA LYS A 138 2.99 -8.78 21.94
C LYS A 138 2.11 -8.28 23.08
N VAL A 139 1.18 -7.38 22.77
CA VAL A 139 0.14 -6.87 23.68
C VAL A 139 -1.22 -7.31 23.13
N GLY A 140 -1.91 -8.20 23.82
CA GLY A 140 -3.09 -8.86 23.26
C GLY A 140 -2.74 -9.60 21.96
N SER A 141 -3.40 -9.25 20.86
CA SER A 141 -3.11 -9.79 19.52
C SER A 141 -2.11 -8.95 18.71
N VAL A 142 -1.73 -7.76 19.18
CA VAL A 142 -0.93 -6.80 18.43
C VAL A 142 0.55 -6.99 18.74
N LEU A 143 1.36 -7.12 17.70
CA LEU A 143 2.82 -7.13 17.75
C LEU A 143 3.34 -5.71 17.54
N HIS A 144 4.20 -5.24 18.44
CA HIS A 144 4.93 -3.98 18.32
C HIS A 144 6.40 -4.28 18.00
N PRO A 145 6.79 -4.30 16.72
CA PRO A 145 8.14 -4.64 16.30
C PRO A 145 9.12 -3.47 16.47
N SER A 146 10.39 -3.78 16.74
CA SER A 146 11.50 -2.88 16.45
C SER A 146 11.73 -2.80 14.94
N ARG A 147 12.37 -1.73 14.48
CA ARG A 147 12.58 -1.45 13.04
C ARG A 147 13.33 -2.57 12.30
N ASP A 148 14.22 -3.26 12.99
CA ASP A 148 15.06 -4.34 12.50
C ASP A 148 14.42 -5.73 12.68
N PHE A 149 13.42 -5.88 13.56
CA PHE A 149 12.62 -7.11 13.63
C PHE A 149 11.72 -7.26 12.40
N LEU A 150 10.95 -6.21 12.10
CA LEU A 150 10.15 -6.12 10.89
C LEU A 150 10.87 -5.15 9.97
N ARG A 151 11.77 -5.67 9.14
CA ARG A 151 12.61 -4.88 8.22
C ARG A 151 11.71 -4.09 7.30
N THR A 152 11.56 -2.81 7.60
CA THR A 152 10.71 -1.89 6.84
C THR A 152 11.46 -0.66 6.40
N ASP A 153 10.99 -0.11 5.28
CA ASP A 153 11.28 1.26 4.92
C ASP A 153 10.01 2.00 4.51
N THR A 154 9.84 3.21 5.02
CA THR A 154 8.63 4.01 4.85
C THR A 154 8.98 5.36 4.24
N ALA A 155 8.33 5.69 3.13
CA ALA A 155 8.53 6.95 2.45
C ALA A 155 7.21 7.48 1.87
N LYS A 156 7.18 8.79 1.63
CA LYS A 156 6.12 9.47 0.89
C LYS A 156 6.32 9.24 -0.61
N ILE A 157 5.24 8.97 -1.35
CA ILE A 157 5.31 8.69 -2.81
C ILE A 157 4.57 9.74 -3.66
N THR A 158 3.59 10.43 -3.09
CA THR A 158 2.96 11.62 -3.72
C THR A 158 3.46 12.87 -3.03
N ASN A 159 3.54 14.01 -3.70
CA ASN A 159 3.84 15.30 -3.06
C ASN A 159 3.20 16.46 -3.84
N GLY A 160 1.92 16.33 -4.14
CA GLY A 160 1.20 17.26 -5.03
C GLY A 160 0.70 18.53 -4.38
N LEU A 161 0.83 18.66 -3.05
CA LEU A 161 0.19 19.73 -2.26
C LEU A 161 -1.35 19.75 -2.42
N GLN A 162 -1.94 18.61 -2.77
CA GLN A 162 -3.37 18.38 -2.90
C GLN A 162 -3.84 17.35 -1.85
N TYR A 163 -5.14 17.12 -1.76
CA TYR A 163 -5.70 16.00 -1.01
C TYR A 163 -5.62 14.72 -1.87
N GLY A 164 -4.42 14.13 -1.93
CA GLY A 164 -4.18 12.86 -2.62
C GLY A 164 -4.49 11.68 -1.71
N ALA A 165 -5.59 10.97 -1.97
CA ALA A 165 -6.07 9.91 -1.10
C ALA A 165 -6.74 8.77 -1.88
N TRP A 166 -7.28 7.81 -1.11
CA TRP A 166 -8.08 6.70 -1.63
C TRP A 166 -7.33 5.83 -2.63
N ALA A 167 -6.13 5.38 -2.27
CA ALA A 167 -5.45 4.31 -3.01
C ALA A 167 -6.26 2.99 -2.97
N GLN A 168 -7.19 2.86 -2.02
CA GLN A 168 -8.12 1.72 -1.88
C GLN A 168 -8.84 1.37 -3.18
N ASP A 169 -8.87 0.11 -3.61
CA ASP A 169 -7.78 -0.88 -3.54
C ASP A 169 -7.31 -1.05 -4.98
N LYS A 170 -6.43 -0.15 -5.41
CA LYS A 170 -6.14 0.18 -6.81
C LYS A 170 -4.64 0.19 -7.13
N ALA A 171 -3.84 -0.45 -6.29
CA ALA A 171 -2.44 -0.69 -6.58
C ALA A 171 -2.24 -2.10 -7.14
N TYR A 172 -1.40 -2.24 -8.16
CA TYR A 172 -1.11 -3.51 -8.82
C TYR A 172 0.19 -3.40 -9.63
N LYS A 173 0.66 -4.55 -10.13
CA LYS A 173 1.85 -4.66 -10.98
C LYS A 173 1.45 -4.94 -12.43
N ILE A 174 2.14 -4.31 -13.39
CA ILE A 174 2.11 -4.66 -14.81
C ILE A 174 3.56 -4.92 -15.24
N GLY A 175 3.89 -6.14 -15.67
CA GLY A 175 5.29 -6.51 -15.93
C GLY A 175 6.11 -6.30 -14.66
N ASP A 176 7.10 -5.40 -14.70
CA ASP A 176 7.89 -4.98 -13.53
C ASP A 176 7.48 -3.62 -12.94
N GLN A 177 6.59 -2.88 -13.61
CA GLN A 177 6.12 -1.59 -13.16
C GLN A 177 5.06 -1.74 -12.06
N LEU A 178 5.25 -1.04 -10.94
CA LEU A 178 4.24 -0.89 -9.89
C LEU A 178 3.36 0.31 -10.22
N ARG A 179 2.05 0.18 -10.01
CA ARG A 179 1.06 1.25 -10.25
C ARG A 179 0.26 1.50 -8.99
N VAL A 180 0.01 2.77 -8.71
CA VAL A 180 -0.82 3.23 -7.60
C VAL A 180 -1.74 4.33 -8.12
N TRP A 181 -3.01 4.01 -8.24
CA TRP A 181 -4.02 4.97 -8.62
C TRP A 181 -4.64 5.64 -7.40
N VAL A 182 -4.82 6.95 -7.48
CA VAL A 182 -5.43 7.77 -6.41
C VAL A 182 -6.44 8.74 -7.01
N ASN A 183 -7.29 9.31 -6.16
CA ASN A 183 -8.05 10.50 -6.51
C ASN A 183 -7.43 11.69 -5.80
N GLU A 184 -7.09 12.74 -6.55
CA GLU A 184 -6.64 14.02 -6.00
C GLU A 184 -7.80 14.99 -5.98
N LYS A 185 -8.12 15.49 -4.78
CA LYS A 185 -9.16 16.50 -4.51
C LYS A 185 -8.54 17.66 -3.72
N GLN A 186 -9.36 18.66 -3.35
CA GLN A 186 -8.96 19.66 -2.35
C GLN A 186 -9.34 19.22 -0.91
N SER A 187 -10.30 18.31 -0.79
CA SER A 187 -10.80 17.74 0.46
C SER A 187 -11.70 16.53 0.18
N HIS A 188 -12.11 15.84 1.24
CA HIS A 188 -13.08 14.74 1.15
C HIS A 188 -14.47 15.18 0.63
N GLY A 189 -14.91 16.40 0.94
CA GLY A 189 -16.25 16.90 0.58
C GLY A 189 -16.34 17.52 -0.80
N ASP A 190 -15.21 17.69 -1.50
CA ASP A 190 -15.22 18.34 -2.80
C ASP A 190 -15.80 17.42 -3.87
N GLY A 191 -16.71 18.01 -4.64
CA GLY A 191 -17.45 17.30 -5.68
C GLY A 191 -16.63 16.97 -6.92
N THR A 192 -15.46 17.59 -7.11
CA THR A 192 -14.59 17.33 -8.27
C THR A 192 -13.25 16.76 -7.84
N SER A 193 -12.62 16.01 -8.73
CA SER A 193 -11.38 15.28 -8.53
C SER A 193 -10.60 15.15 -9.83
N ARG A 194 -9.32 14.78 -9.71
CA ARG A 194 -8.54 14.19 -10.80
C ARG A 194 -8.14 12.78 -10.44
N ILE A 195 -8.33 11.86 -11.39
CA ILE A 195 -7.79 10.51 -11.32
C ILE A 195 -6.31 10.60 -11.68
N ALA A 196 -5.44 10.18 -10.75
CA ALA A 196 -4.00 10.26 -10.91
C ALA A 196 -3.33 8.89 -10.78
N LEU A 197 -2.40 8.59 -11.70
CA LEU A 197 -1.51 7.44 -11.64
C LEU A 197 -0.14 7.86 -11.10
N TYR A 198 0.33 7.14 -10.09
CA TYR A 198 1.75 7.11 -9.73
C TYR A 198 2.29 5.74 -10.09
N PHE A 199 3.43 5.70 -10.79
CA PHE A 199 4.08 4.44 -11.13
C PHE A 199 5.55 4.43 -10.71
N SER A 200 6.12 3.22 -10.60
CA SER A 200 7.51 2.97 -10.28
C SER A 200 8.04 1.85 -11.18
N ASP A 201 9.14 2.13 -11.88
CA ASP A 201 9.83 1.18 -12.77
C ASP A 201 11.02 0.48 -12.11
N ASP A 202 11.33 0.83 -10.87
CA ASP A 202 12.51 0.37 -10.11
C ASP A 202 12.13 -0.44 -8.86
N GLY A 203 10.96 -1.09 -8.88
CA GLY A 203 10.49 -1.95 -7.81
C GLY A 203 10.16 -1.20 -6.52
N GLY A 204 9.59 0.01 -6.66
CA GLY A 204 9.09 0.85 -5.58
C GLY A 204 10.14 1.75 -4.93
N SER A 205 11.32 1.89 -5.54
CA SER A 205 12.43 2.68 -5.02
C SER A 205 12.25 4.17 -5.28
N SER A 206 11.76 4.54 -6.45
CA SER A 206 11.33 5.89 -6.80
C SER A 206 9.96 5.86 -7.49
N TRP A 207 9.26 7.00 -7.45
CA TRP A 207 7.93 7.15 -8.03
C TRP A 207 7.88 8.33 -8.99
N SER A 208 7.12 8.13 -10.07
CA SER A 208 6.79 9.17 -11.05
C SER A 208 6.19 10.42 -10.40
N PHE A 209 6.19 11.53 -11.13
CA PHE A 209 5.58 12.78 -10.67
C PHE A 209 4.06 12.72 -10.54
N GLY A 210 3.39 11.66 -10.97
CA GLY A 210 1.94 11.59 -11.07
C GLY A 210 1.47 12.03 -12.46
N GLU A 211 0.58 11.22 -13.04
CA GLU A 211 -0.04 11.46 -14.35
C GLU A 211 -1.55 11.60 -14.21
N TYR A 212 -2.12 12.68 -14.75
CA TYR A 212 -3.57 12.86 -14.79
C TYR A 212 -4.19 12.26 -16.04
N LEU A 213 -5.30 11.54 -15.86
CA LEU A 213 -6.14 11.07 -16.97
C LEU A 213 -6.93 12.18 -17.65
N ALA A 214 -7.15 13.29 -16.94
CA ALA A 214 -7.84 14.46 -17.47
C ALA A 214 -7.22 15.75 -16.90
N MET A 215 -7.11 16.77 -17.75
CA MET A 215 -6.54 18.06 -17.37
C MET A 215 -7.43 18.81 -16.38
N LYS A 216 -8.74 18.84 -16.63
CA LYS A 216 -9.73 19.47 -15.75
C LYS A 216 -10.16 18.48 -14.67
N ALA A 217 -10.32 18.98 -13.44
CA ALA A 217 -11.04 18.24 -12.43
C ALA A 217 -12.50 18.08 -12.86
N SER A 218 -13.08 16.92 -12.59
CA SER A 218 -14.50 16.62 -12.85
C SER A 218 -15.03 15.78 -11.68
N GLY A 219 -16.33 15.50 -11.60
CA GLY A 219 -16.78 14.52 -10.60
C GLY A 219 -16.52 13.07 -10.98
N ASP A 220 -15.82 12.80 -12.07
CA ASP A 220 -15.35 11.46 -12.37
C ASP A 220 -14.39 11.01 -11.25
N THR A 221 -14.65 9.83 -10.68
CA THR A 221 -13.86 9.28 -9.59
C THR A 221 -13.54 7.82 -9.83
N LEU A 222 -12.31 7.41 -9.51
CA LEU A 222 -11.85 6.03 -9.69
C LEU A 222 -12.02 5.21 -8.42
N TRP A 223 -12.75 4.10 -8.53
CA TRP A 223 -13.15 3.29 -7.37
C TRP A 223 -12.53 1.89 -7.34
N SER A 224 -12.24 1.31 -8.51
CA SER A 224 -11.50 0.05 -8.64
C SER A 224 -10.58 0.10 -9.86
N ALA A 225 -9.46 -0.60 -9.80
CA ALA A 225 -8.50 -0.69 -10.88
C ALA A 225 -7.69 -1.99 -10.78
N GLY A 226 -7.27 -2.55 -11.92
CA GLY A 226 -6.38 -3.70 -11.93
C GLY A 226 -5.97 -4.17 -13.32
N PHE A 227 -5.19 -5.24 -13.36
CA PHE A 227 -4.62 -5.83 -14.57
C PHE A 227 -4.81 -7.36 -14.55
N ASP A 228 -5.27 -7.95 -15.65
CA ASP A 228 -5.55 -9.40 -15.75
C ASP A 228 -4.43 -10.20 -16.45
N GLY A 229 -3.31 -9.54 -16.77
CA GLY A 229 -2.23 -10.11 -17.58
C GLY A 229 -2.25 -9.68 -19.04
N VAL A 230 -3.36 -9.09 -19.52
CA VAL A 230 -3.55 -8.67 -20.92
C VAL A 230 -4.04 -7.23 -21.02
N ALA A 231 -5.02 -6.86 -20.20
CA ALA A 231 -5.64 -5.55 -20.22
C ALA A 231 -5.65 -4.92 -18.82
N GLU A 232 -5.55 -3.60 -18.82
CA GLU A 232 -5.76 -2.77 -17.64
C GLU A 232 -7.20 -2.28 -17.62
N TYR A 233 -7.80 -2.30 -16.43
CA TYR A 233 -9.19 -2.00 -16.17
C TYR A 233 -9.28 -0.91 -15.11
N LEU A 234 -10.07 0.13 -15.37
CA LEU A 234 -10.43 1.17 -14.41
C LEU A 234 -11.96 1.27 -14.32
N PHE A 235 -12.49 1.19 -13.11
CA PHE A 235 -13.92 1.35 -12.84
C PHE A 235 -14.16 2.76 -12.32
N VAL A 236 -14.64 3.61 -13.21
CA VAL A 236 -14.85 5.03 -13.00
C VAL A 236 -16.33 5.27 -12.75
N ARG A 237 -16.64 6.04 -11.72
CA ARG A 237 -17.95 6.65 -11.56
C ARG A 237 -18.01 7.93 -12.35
N VAL A 238 -19.07 8.07 -13.12
CA VAL A 238 -19.35 9.26 -13.92
C VAL A 238 -20.65 9.86 -13.41
N PRO A 239 -20.63 11.02 -12.75
CA PRO A 239 -21.83 11.63 -12.22
C PRO A 239 -22.77 12.07 -13.34
N VAL A 240 -24.07 11.97 -13.08
CA VAL A 240 -25.09 12.46 -14.01
C VAL A 240 -25.26 13.96 -13.79
N TYR A 241 -25.10 14.74 -14.86
CA TYR A 241 -25.37 16.16 -14.85
C TYR A 241 -26.88 16.38 -14.72
N THR A 242 -27.28 17.06 -13.65
CA THR A 242 -28.68 17.45 -13.40
C THR A 242 -28.74 18.94 -13.11
N THR A 243 -29.95 19.52 -13.11
CA THR A 243 -30.16 20.91 -12.67
C THR A 243 -29.70 21.15 -11.23
N GLU A 244 -29.77 20.13 -10.38
CA GLU A 244 -29.32 20.17 -8.97
C GLU A 244 -27.83 19.85 -8.81
N ASN A 245 -27.23 19.18 -9.80
CA ASN A 245 -25.80 18.89 -9.88
C ASN A 245 -25.18 19.45 -11.18
N PRO A 246 -25.23 20.79 -11.41
CA PRO A 246 -24.79 21.39 -12.67
C PRO A 246 -23.28 21.29 -12.89
N LYS A 247 -22.52 21.02 -11.83
CA LYS A 247 -21.06 20.84 -11.86
C LYS A 247 -20.65 19.40 -12.12
N GLY A 248 -21.59 18.45 -12.14
CA GLY A 248 -21.31 17.03 -12.22
C GLY A 248 -20.40 16.60 -11.07
N ASN A 249 -20.75 16.97 -9.84
CA ASN A 249 -20.06 16.53 -8.64
C ASN A 249 -20.25 15.03 -8.43
N ASP A 250 -19.30 14.38 -7.76
CA ASP A 250 -19.33 12.97 -7.31
C ASP A 250 -20.41 12.72 -6.23
N VAL A 251 -21.67 12.90 -6.61
CA VAL A 251 -22.87 12.66 -5.81
C VAL A 251 -23.87 11.88 -6.66
N PRO A 252 -24.67 10.98 -6.07
CA PRO A 252 -25.74 10.31 -6.79
C PRO A 252 -26.70 11.31 -7.48
N PRO A 253 -27.28 10.97 -8.64
CA PRO A 253 -27.08 9.72 -9.38
C PRO A 253 -25.78 9.72 -10.20
N TYR A 254 -25.18 8.54 -10.35
CA TYR A 254 -23.99 8.30 -11.16
C TYR A 254 -24.19 7.07 -12.05
N ASN A 255 -23.45 7.04 -13.16
CA ASN A 255 -23.25 5.86 -13.99
C ASN A 255 -21.87 5.26 -13.71
N TYR A 256 -21.69 4.00 -14.09
CA TYR A 256 -20.39 3.36 -14.09
C TYR A 256 -19.85 3.27 -15.51
N GLN A 257 -18.56 3.53 -15.64
CA GLN A 257 -17.80 3.24 -16.84
C GLN A 257 -16.63 2.32 -16.52
N LEU A 258 -16.45 1.30 -17.35
CA LEU A 258 -15.22 0.55 -17.44
C LEU A 258 -14.33 1.21 -18.49
N TRP A 259 -13.17 1.71 -18.07
CA TRP A 259 -12.13 2.13 -18.99
C TRP A 259 -11.14 0.99 -19.11
N LYS A 260 -10.96 0.49 -20.33
CA LYS A 260 -10.15 -0.67 -20.65
C LYS A 260 -9.11 -0.31 -21.68
N ARG A 261 -7.90 -0.81 -21.52
CA ARG A 261 -6.87 -0.78 -22.58
C ARG A 261 -6.03 -2.04 -22.53
N ILE A 262 -5.55 -2.46 -23.70
CA ILE A 262 -4.64 -3.60 -23.82
C ILE A 262 -3.23 -3.06 -23.59
N LEU A 263 -2.47 -3.69 -22.70
CA LEU A 263 -1.08 -3.35 -22.41
C LEU A 263 -0.23 -4.62 -22.48
N GLY A 264 0.96 -4.52 -23.06
CA GLY A 264 1.96 -5.58 -22.89
C GLY A 264 2.67 -5.48 -21.53
N VAL A 265 3.54 -6.46 -21.25
CA VAL A 265 4.26 -6.60 -19.97
C VAL A 265 5.78 -6.35 -20.05
N GLY A 266 6.29 -5.86 -21.19
CA GLY A 266 7.72 -5.65 -21.44
C GLY A 266 8.23 -4.23 -21.13
N ALA A 267 9.56 -4.06 -21.04
CA ALA A 267 10.22 -2.79 -20.70
C ALA A 267 10.07 -1.67 -21.75
N ALA A 268 9.68 -1.99 -22.99
CA ALA A 268 9.48 -1.04 -24.09
C ALA A 268 8.00 -0.76 -24.40
N GLN A 269 7.09 -1.09 -23.48
CA GLN A 269 5.65 -0.95 -23.71
C GLN A 269 5.19 0.50 -23.63
N ASP A 270 4.25 0.84 -24.52
CA ASP A 270 3.54 2.11 -24.42
C ASP A 270 2.43 2.00 -23.37
N TYR A 271 2.79 2.43 -22.17
CA TYR A 271 1.90 2.52 -21.03
C TYR A 271 0.86 3.64 -21.14
N ASN A 272 0.84 4.41 -22.24
CA ASN A 272 -0.08 5.51 -22.52
C ASN A 272 -1.07 5.18 -23.65
N ALA A 273 -1.25 3.88 -23.97
CA ALA A 273 -2.26 3.45 -24.92
C ALA A 273 -3.66 4.03 -24.57
N PRO A 274 -4.46 4.42 -25.57
CA PRO A 274 -5.75 5.07 -25.36
C PRO A 274 -6.75 4.14 -24.67
N TRP A 275 -7.64 4.74 -23.88
CA TRP A 275 -8.69 4.04 -23.16
C TRP A 275 -9.92 3.82 -24.03
N THR A 276 -10.40 2.57 -24.08
CA THR A 276 -11.77 2.26 -24.51
C THR A 276 -12.71 2.41 -23.32
N LYS A 277 -13.68 3.32 -23.40
CA LYS A 277 -14.63 3.60 -22.32
C LYS A 277 -15.97 2.94 -22.62
N ILE A 278 -16.45 2.10 -21.70
CA ILE A 278 -17.66 1.29 -21.86
C ILE A 278 -18.58 1.60 -20.69
N ASN A 279 -19.84 1.99 -20.96
CA ASN A 279 -20.84 2.12 -19.90
C ASN A 279 -21.18 0.74 -19.34
N VAL A 280 -21.18 0.62 -18.01
CA VAL A 280 -21.48 -0.63 -17.31
C VAL A 280 -22.75 -0.45 -16.50
N THR A 281 -23.65 -1.42 -16.59
CA THR A 281 -24.77 -1.60 -15.68
C THR A 281 -24.54 -2.90 -14.93
N PHE A 282 -24.33 -2.80 -13.63
CA PHE A 282 -24.16 -3.96 -12.78
C PHE A 282 -25.51 -4.62 -12.49
N PRO A 283 -25.54 -5.94 -12.26
CA PRO A 283 -26.77 -6.65 -11.96
C PRO A 283 -27.42 -6.14 -10.66
N THR A 284 -28.75 -6.13 -10.65
CA THR A 284 -29.53 -5.98 -9.43
C THR A 284 -29.50 -7.30 -8.65
N ILE A 285 -29.53 -7.20 -7.32
CA ILE A 285 -29.54 -8.37 -6.45
C ILE A 285 -30.98 -8.63 -6.00
N PRO A 286 -31.55 -9.81 -6.28
CA PRO A 286 -32.90 -10.13 -5.85
C PRO A 286 -33.09 -9.94 -4.35
N GLY A 287 -34.13 -9.20 -3.96
CA GLY A 287 -34.42 -8.89 -2.55
C GLY A 287 -33.75 -7.63 -2.00
N TRP A 288 -32.86 -6.97 -2.76
CA TRP A 288 -32.33 -5.65 -2.42
C TRP A 288 -33.14 -4.59 -3.17
N THR A 289 -34.03 -3.89 -2.44
CA THR A 289 -35.07 -3.02 -2.99
C THR A 289 -34.89 -1.54 -2.63
N GLY A 290 -33.79 -1.18 -1.98
CA GLY A 290 -33.43 0.16 -1.55
C GLY A 290 -33.13 1.11 -2.71
N GLN A 291 -32.90 2.38 -2.39
CA GLN A 291 -32.65 3.42 -3.39
C GLN A 291 -31.31 3.17 -4.11
N GLY A 292 -31.37 2.53 -5.27
CA GLY A 292 -30.23 2.33 -6.15
C GLY A 292 -30.15 0.88 -6.62
N THR A 293 -30.55 0.63 -7.86
CA THR A 293 -30.36 -0.68 -8.53
C THR A 293 -28.88 -0.96 -8.85
N GLN A 294 -27.98 -0.03 -8.53
CA GLN A 294 -26.55 -0.10 -8.81
C GLN A 294 -25.75 -0.02 -7.50
N PRO A 295 -24.53 -0.58 -7.46
CA PRO A 295 -23.66 -0.45 -6.31
C PRO A 295 -23.45 1.00 -5.87
N VAL A 296 -23.39 1.21 -4.56
CA VAL A 296 -22.92 2.44 -3.89
C VAL A 296 -21.40 2.56 -3.95
N MET A 297 -20.68 1.46 -4.16
CA MET A 297 -19.25 1.45 -4.44
C MET A 297 -18.89 0.20 -5.24
N VAL A 298 -17.98 0.33 -6.20
CA VAL A 298 -17.21 -0.81 -6.73
C VAL A 298 -15.82 -0.72 -6.10
N HIS A 299 -15.26 -1.81 -5.62
CA HIS A 299 -14.07 -1.77 -4.80
C HIS A 299 -13.17 -2.98 -5.06
N SER A 300 -11.85 -2.77 -5.08
CA SER A 300 -10.87 -3.82 -5.32
C SER A 300 -11.01 -4.50 -6.70
N PHE A 301 -10.00 -5.28 -7.07
CA PHE A 301 -9.96 -5.99 -8.35
C PHE A 301 -9.18 -7.29 -8.18
N SER A 302 -9.61 -8.33 -8.87
CA SER A 302 -8.83 -9.55 -9.04
C SER A 302 -9.00 -10.09 -10.45
N LYS A 303 -7.91 -10.62 -11.01
CA LYS A 303 -8.03 -11.70 -11.99
C LYS A 303 -8.64 -12.90 -11.26
N GLY A 304 -9.72 -13.45 -11.79
CA GLY A 304 -10.40 -14.65 -11.29
C GLY A 304 -9.91 -15.92 -11.99
N HIS A 305 -10.58 -17.05 -11.72
CA HIS A 305 -10.39 -18.27 -12.51
C HIS A 305 -10.96 -18.11 -13.93
N ASP A 306 -10.52 -18.98 -14.84
CA ASP A 306 -10.96 -19.01 -16.25
C ASP A 306 -10.91 -17.64 -16.93
N ASP A 307 -9.84 -16.89 -16.66
CA ASP A 307 -9.60 -15.53 -17.17
C ASP A 307 -10.73 -14.52 -16.92
N SER A 308 -11.58 -14.79 -15.93
CA SER A 308 -12.58 -13.82 -15.47
C SER A 308 -11.93 -12.63 -14.75
N ILE A 309 -12.65 -11.52 -14.68
CA ILE A 309 -12.33 -10.39 -13.80
C ILE A 309 -13.39 -10.29 -12.71
N VAL A 310 -12.95 -9.91 -11.51
CA VAL A 310 -13.81 -9.82 -10.33
C VAL A 310 -13.56 -8.52 -9.60
N VAL A 311 -14.64 -7.85 -9.18
CA VAL A 311 -14.60 -6.65 -8.34
C VAL A 311 -15.53 -6.82 -7.15
N GLY A 312 -15.18 -6.24 -6.01
CA GLY A 312 -16.08 -6.09 -4.89
C GLY A 312 -17.12 -5.00 -5.15
N ALA A 313 -18.29 -5.10 -4.52
CA ALA A 313 -19.35 -4.11 -4.61
C ALA A 313 -20.06 -3.92 -3.27
N SER A 314 -20.30 -2.66 -2.89
CA SER A 314 -21.15 -2.29 -1.76
C SER A 314 -22.46 -1.76 -2.29
N TYR A 315 -23.56 -2.23 -1.71
CA TYR A 315 -24.91 -1.71 -1.90
C TYR A 315 -25.41 -1.18 -0.55
N GLN A 316 -26.55 -0.49 -0.52
CA GLN A 316 -27.09 0.00 0.75
C GLN A 316 -27.49 -1.17 1.68
N GLU A 317 -27.79 -2.32 1.10
CA GLU A 317 -28.34 -3.49 1.77
C GLU A 317 -27.31 -4.60 1.97
N GLY A 318 -26.04 -4.42 1.59
CA GLY A 318 -25.02 -5.44 1.78
C GLY A 318 -23.80 -5.30 0.88
N ALA A 319 -22.96 -6.34 0.93
CA ALA A 319 -21.78 -6.48 0.09
C ALA A 319 -21.91 -7.69 -0.84
N ALA A 320 -21.38 -7.52 -2.04
CA ALA A 320 -21.32 -8.55 -3.08
C ALA A 320 -19.95 -8.54 -3.77
N VAL A 321 -19.69 -9.57 -4.56
CA VAL A 321 -18.68 -9.54 -5.62
C VAL A 321 -19.37 -9.64 -6.97
N LEU A 322 -18.82 -8.95 -7.95
CA LEU A 322 -19.31 -8.92 -9.31
C LEU A 322 -18.24 -9.58 -10.18
N ARG A 323 -18.62 -10.63 -10.92
CA ARG A 323 -17.74 -11.40 -11.79
C ARG A 323 -18.15 -11.24 -13.24
N SER A 324 -17.16 -11.06 -14.11
CA SER A 324 -17.32 -11.02 -15.56
C SER A 324 -16.38 -12.02 -16.23
N ALA A 325 -16.92 -12.90 -17.07
CA ALA A 325 -16.17 -13.91 -17.81
C ALA A 325 -15.76 -13.47 -19.22
N ASP A 326 -16.19 -12.29 -19.65
CA ASP A 326 -16.00 -11.76 -21.01
C ASP A 326 -15.25 -10.41 -21.01
N GLY A 327 -14.42 -10.20 -19.98
CA GLY A 327 -13.56 -9.02 -19.88
C GLY A 327 -14.33 -7.72 -19.65
N GLY A 328 -15.46 -7.79 -18.94
CA GLY A 328 -16.23 -6.67 -18.42
C GLY A 328 -17.52 -6.33 -19.16
N VAL A 329 -17.95 -7.18 -20.11
CA VAL A 329 -19.17 -6.94 -20.92
C VAL A 329 -20.42 -7.36 -20.17
N THR A 330 -20.44 -8.57 -19.61
CA THR A 330 -21.53 -9.09 -18.77
C THR A 330 -21.05 -9.36 -17.36
N TRP A 331 -21.96 -9.19 -16.39
CA TRP A 331 -21.65 -9.25 -14.96
C TRP A 331 -22.66 -10.12 -14.22
N THR A 332 -22.16 -10.98 -13.34
CA THR A 332 -22.95 -11.76 -12.38
C THR A 332 -22.62 -11.31 -10.96
N ALA A 333 -23.65 -11.12 -10.12
CA ALA A 333 -23.47 -10.78 -8.71
C ALA A 333 -23.52 -12.03 -7.84
N HIS A 334 -22.61 -12.09 -6.86
CA HIS A 334 -22.61 -13.09 -5.80
C HIS A 334 -22.61 -12.38 -4.45
N ILE A 335 -23.63 -12.66 -3.64
CA ILE A 335 -23.80 -12.02 -2.32
C ILE A 335 -22.72 -12.54 -1.38
N LEU A 336 -21.99 -11.62 -0.74
CA LEU A 336 -21.10 -11.95 0.38
C LEU A 336 -21.86 -11.92 1.70
N ALA A 337 -22.63 -10.85 1.93
CA ALA A 337 -23.45 -10.68 3.12
C ALA A 337 -24.50 -9.59 2.93
N ALA A 338 -25.62 -9.71 3.65
CA ALA A 338 -26.67 -8.70 3.72
C ALA A 338 -26.55 -7.87 5.01
N GLY A 339 -26.84 -6.58 4.90
CA GLY A 339 -26.82 -5.57 5.97
C GLY A 339 -26.01 -4.34 5.57
N ASN A 340 -26.46 -3.15 5.97
CA ASN A 340 -25.82 -1.86 5.65
C ASN A 340 -24.45 -1.63 6.33
N THR A 341 -23.93 -2.61 7.08
CA THR A 341 -22.59 -2.52 7.70
C THR A 341 -21.53 -3.33 6.96
N PHE A 342 -21.89 -3.98 5.85
CA PHE A 342 -20.98 -4.72 4.99
C PHE A 342 -20.61 -3.84 3.81
N GLU A 343 -19.40 -3.28 3.86
CA GLU A 343 -18.96 -2.28 2.90
C GLU A 343 -17.57 -2.61 2.36
N GLU A 344 -17.23 -1.99 1.24
CA GLU A 344 -15.92 -1.95 0.59
C GLU A 344 -15.23 -3.34 0.55
N PRO A 345 -15.89 -4.38 -0.01
CA PRO A 345 -15.31 -5.71 -0.03
C PRO A 345 -14.06 -5.74 -0.91
N THR A 346 -12.94 -6.21 -0.37
CA THR A 346 -11.74 -6.53 -1.14
C THR A 346 -11.83 -7.95 -1.67
N VAL A 347 -11.16 -8.23 -2.79
CA VAL A 347 -11.20 -9.54 -3.44
C VAL A 347 -9.86 -9.91 -4.05
N ARG A 348 -9.41 -11.14 -3.79
CA ARG A 348 -8.33 -11.81 -4.52
C ARG A 348 -8.72 -13.27 -4.78
N TYR A 349 -8.36 -13.76 -5.95
CA TYR A 349 -8.37 -15.19 -6.26
C TYR A 349 -6.99 -15.77 -5.98
N VAL A 350 -6.95 -16.94 -5.33
CA VAL A 350 -5.72 -17.67 -5.01
C VAL A 350 -5.71 -18.96 -5.83
N PRO A 351 -5.07 -18.97 -7.01
CA PRO A 351 -5.15 -20.11 -7.93
C PRO A 351 -4.64 -21.42 -7.36
N SER A 352 -3.60 -21.36 -6.51
CA SER A 352 -3.02 -22.55 -5.86
C SER A 352 -3.99 -23.27 -4.91
N LEU A 353 -5.02 -22.56 -4.44
CA LEU A 353 -6.05 -23.10 -3.54
C LEU A 353 -7.41 -23.22 -4.21
N GLY A 354 -7.62 -22.56 -5.36
CA GLY A 354 -8.95 -22.46 -5.99
C GLY A 354 -9.94 -21.61 -5.21
N ILE A 355 -9.46 -20.68 -4.36
CA ILE A 355 -10.29 -19.92 -3.40
C ILE A 355 -10.37 -18.45 -3.82
N TYR A 356 -11.57 -17.87 -3.75
CA TYR A 356 -11.73 -16.43 -3.64
C TYR A 356 -11.76 -16.01 -2.17
N CYS A 357 -11.10 -14.93 -1.83
CA CYS A 357 -11.10 -14.41 -0.49
C CYS A 357 -11.02 -12.88 -0.44
N GLY A 358 -11.28 -12.33 0.73
CA GLY A 358 -10.94 -10.95 1.03
C GLY A 358 -11.55 -10.46 2.32
N PHE A 359 -11.61 -9.14 2.45
CA PHE A 359 -12.11 -8.47 3.64
C PHE A 359 -13.36 -7.66 3.32
N MET A 360 -14.23 -7.49 4.31
CA MET A 360 -15.31 -6.49 4.28
C MET A 360 -15.07 -5.49 5.40
N ARG A 361 -15.10 -4.20 5.05
CA ARG A 361 -15.12 -3.11 6.02
C ARG A 361 -16.42 -3.18 6.83
N PHE A 362 -16.31 -2.76 8.09
CA PHE A 362 -17.47 -2.51 8.93
C PHE A 362 -17.87 -1.03 8.84
N GLY A 363 -19.03 -0.74 8.25
CA GLY A 363 -19.54 0.63 8.05
C GLY A 363 -19.96 1.38 9.32
N GLY A 364 -20.21 0.66 10.41
CA GLY A 364 -20.48 1.22 11.75
C GLY A 364 -19.33 1.06 12.74
N SER A 365 -19.63 0.72 13.99
CA SER A 365 -18.70 0.67 15.14
C SER A 365 -18.04 -0.71 15.41
N GLY A 366 -17.91 -1.56 14.41
CA GLY A 366 -17.41 -2.93 14.53
C GLY A 366 -16.03 -3.18 13.93
N ASN A 367 -15.57 -4.43 14.03
CA ASN A 367 -14.33 -4.90 13.40
C ASN A 367 -14.55 -5.38 11.96
N PRO A 368 -13.50 -5.37 11.11
CA PRO A 368 -13.59 -5.92 9.76
C PRO A 368 -13.87 -7.42 9.78
N ARG A 369 -14.31 -7.91 8.61
CA ARG A 369 -14.68 -9.32 8.42
C ARG A 369 -13.80 -9.91 7.33
N TRP A 370 -13.43 -11.18 7.48
CA TRP A 370 -12.75 -11.99 6.46
C TRP A 370 -13.79 -12.87 5.80
N TRP A 371 -13.75 -13.02 4.48
CA TRP A 371 -14.65 -13.89 3.73
C TRP A 371 -13.90 -14.78 2.75
N ILE A 372 -14.48 -15.94 2.45
CA ILE A 372 -13.98 -16.88 1.43
C ILE A 372 -15.12 -17.50 0.63
N SER A 373 -14.82 -17.92 -0.60
CA SER A 373 -15.59 -18.90 -1.36
C SER A 373 -14.61 -19.94 -1.91
N GLU A 374 -14.88 -21.20 -1.59
CA GLU A 374 -14.04 -22.36 -1.94
C GLU A 374 -14.52 -23.10 -3.19
N ASP A 375 -15.63 -22.64 -3.76
CA ASP A 375 -16.38 -23.31 -4.82
C ASP A 375 -16.74 -22.35 -5.97
N ASN A 376 -15.91 -21.31 -6.16
CA ASN A 376 -16.10 -20.31 -7.21
C ASN A 376 -17.51 -19.68 -7.21
N PHE A 377 -18.04 -19.41 -6.01
CA PHE A 377 -19.34 -18.83 -5.74
C PHE A 377 -20.55 -19.71 -6.12
N ALA A 378 -20.37 -21.03 -6.20
CA ALA A 378 -21.48 -21.96 -6.35
C ALA A 378 -22.40 -21.94 -5.12
N THR A 379 -21.85 -21.65 -3.94
CA THR A 379 -22.60 -21.39 -2.71
C THR A 379 -22.29 -19.99 -2.14
N PRO A 380 -23.15 -19.44 -1.25
CA PRO A 380 -22.88 -18.17 -0.59
C PRO A 380 -21.54 -18.19 0.16
N ALA A 381 -20.78 -17.10 0.03
CA ALA A 381 -19.49 -16.98 0.69
C ALA A 381 -19.62 -17.07 2.23
N GLN A 382 -18.64 -17.72 2.86
CA GLN A 382 -18.53 -17.77 4.31
C GLN A 382 -17.74 -16.57 4.81
N TRP A 383 -18.05 -16.08 6.02
CA TRP A 383 -17.32 -14.96 6.61
C TRP A 383 -17.27 -14.98 8.13
N TRP A 384 -16.26 -14.31 8.69
CA TRP A 384 -16.02 -14.19 10.13
C TRP A 384 -15.56 -12.78 10.49
N THR A 385 -16.09 -12.23 11.57
CA THR A 385 -15.68 -10.93 12.14
C THR A 385 -14.42 -11.09 12.98
N ALA A 386 -13.47 -10.16 12.89
CA ALA A 386 -12.30 -10.18 13.78
C ALA A 386 -12.76 -10.05 15.25
N PRO A 387 -12.21 -10.86 16.18
CA PRO A 387 -12.69 -10.89 17.55
C PRO A 387 -12.47 -9.54 18.26
N PRO A 388 -13.31 -9.17 19.25
CA PRO A 388 -13.06 -8.01 20.09
C PRO A 388 -11.64 -8.05 20.67
N GLY A 389 -10.94 -6.91 20.70
CA GLY A 389 -9.55 -6.86 21.17
C GLY A 389 -8.50 -7.18 20.12
N PHE A 390 -8.85 -7.70 18.93
CA PHE A 390 -7.87 -8.13 17.93
C PHE A 390 -6.97 -6.98 17.46
N PHE A 391 -7.56 -5.82 17.18
CA PHE A 391 -6.81 -4.60 16.82
C PHE A 391 -6.43 -3.74 18.03
N GLY A 392 -6.60 -4.26 19.25
CA GLY A 392 -6.46 -3.53 20.51
C GLY A 392 -7.82 -3.17 21.14
N PRO A 393 -7.86 -2.23 22.10
CA PRO A 393 -9.04 -1.97 22.92
C PRO A 393 -10.21 -1.34 22.17
N ALA A 394 -9.96 -0.72 21.01
CA ALA A 394 -10.98 -0.13 20.15
C ALA A 394 -11.28 -1.04 18.95
N PRO A 395 -12.52 -1.05 18.43
CA PRO A 395 -12.81 -1.70 17.15
C PRO A 395 -12.16 -0.94 15.99
N LEU A 396 -11.73 -1.67 14.97
CA LEU A 396 -11.22 -1.11 13.71
C LEU A 396 -12.38 -0.71 12.79
N ALA A 397 -13.17 0.25 13.26
CA ALA A 397 -14.35 0.76 12.58
C ALA A 397 -13.99 1.61 11.36
N SER A 398 -14.86 1.63 10.35
CA SER A 398 -14.80 2.56 9.21
C SER A 398 -13.49 2.54 8.40
N SER A 399 -12.80 1.40 8.38
CA SER A 399 -11.48 1.25 7.74
C SER A 399 -11.49 0.07 6.79
N THR A 400 -11.02 0.25 5.55
CA THR A 400 -10.76 -0.87 4.65
C THR A 400 -9.62 -1.72 5.17
N VAL A 401 -9.63 -2.99 4.78
CA VAL A 401 -8.48 -3.88 4.89
C VAL A 401 -8.09 -4.27 3.48
N SER A 402 -7.21 -3.47 2.89
CA SER A 402 -6.71 -3.69 1.54
C SER A 402 -5.57 -4.69 1.59
N PHE A 403 -5.53 -5.61 0.63
CA PHE A 403 -4.60 -6.72 0.70
C PHE A 403 -4.23 -7.23 -0.68
N ASP A 404 -3.13 -7.98 -0.71
CA ASP A 404 -2.71 -8.77 -1.86
C ASP A 404 -2.19 -10.12 -1.39
N VAL A 405 -2.03 -11.07 -2.30
CA VAL A 405 -1.53 -12.43 -2.00
C VAL A 405 -0.21 -12.65 -2.72
N ASP A 406 0.82 -13.05 -1.96
CA ASP A 406 2.12 -13.37 -2.53
C ASP A 406 2.09 -14.70 -3.32
N PRO A 407 3.12 -14.99 -4.14
CA PRO A 407 3.21 -16.27 -4.84
C PRO A 407 3.25 -17.51 -3.94
N ASN A 408 3.53 -17.35 -2.64
CA ASN A 408 3.55 -18.43 -1.67
C ASN A 408 2.18 -18.68 -1.02
N GLY A 409 1.14 -17.93 -1.41
CA GLY A 409 -0.21 -18.04 -0.86
C GLY A 409 -0.39 -17.34 0.49
N ASN A 410 0.51 -16.45 0.89
CA ASN A 410 0.33 -15.60 2.05
C ASN A 410 -0.40 -14.32 1.66
N PHE A 411 -1.42 -13.97 2.43
CA PHE A 411 -2.02 -12.65 2.31
C PHE A 411 -1.18 -11.62 3.07
N HIS A 412 -1.17 -10.41 2.53
CA HIS A 412 -0.53 -9.24 3.09
C HIS A 412 -1.50 -8.08 3.03
N ALA A 413 -1.86 -7.53 4.19
CA ALA A 413 -2.90 -6.53 4.28
C ALA A 413 -2.45 -5.30 5.07
N VAL A 414 -2.92 -4.13 4.64
CA VAL A 414 -2.75 -2.87 5.35
C VAL A 414 -4.10 -2.31 5.76
N THR A 415 -4.14 -1.77 6.96
CA THR A 415 -5.29 -1.03 7.49
C THR A 415 -4.81 -0.04 8.54
N ALA A 416 -5.66 0.86 8.97
CA ALA A 416 -5.35 1.80 10.03
C ALA A 416 -6.63 2.18 10.76
N TYR A 417 -6.51 2.59 12.02
CA TYR A 417 -7.60 3.34 12.62
C TYR A 417 -7.85 4.63 11.82
N ARG A 418 -9.09 5.11 11.87
CA ARG A 418 -9.43 6.45 11.38
C ARG A 418 -9.20 7.50 12.45
N ASN A 419 -9.32 7.10 13.71
CA ASN A 419 -9.10 7.94 14.86
C ASN A 419 -8.51 7.15 16.04
N GLY A 420 -7.56 7.76 16.73
CA GLY A 420 -6.97 7.25 17.95
C GLY A 420 -5.93 6.17 17.71
N VAL A 421 -5.17 5.89 18.76
CA VAL A 421 -4.07 4.92 18.72
C VAL A 421 -4.39 3.70 19.55
N VAL A 422 -3.79 2.57 19.18
CA VAL A 422 -3.94 1.28 19.88
C VAL A 422 -3.57 1.37 21.36
N GLU A 423 -2.70 2.30 21.73
CA GLU A 423 -2.28 2.54 23.11
C GLU A 423 -3.28 3.36 23.97
N GLY A 424 -4.46 3.70 23.44
CA GLY A 424 -5.56 4.28 24.24
C GLY A 424 -5.60 5.81 24.33
N VAL A 425 -4.79 6.52 23.56
CA VAL A 425 -4.92 7.98 23.42
C VAL A 425 -5.93 8.27 22.32
N ARG A 426 -7.20 8.49 22.71
CA ARG A 426 -8.25 9.01 21.81
C ARG A 426 -8.07 10.51 21.59
N THR A 427 -6.87 10.95 21.24
CA THR A 427 -6.69 12.31 20.71
C THR A 427 -6.78 12.24 19.20
N ASP A 428 -7.48 13.19 18.62
CA ASP A 428 -7.70 13.32 17.18
C ASP A 428 -6.42 13.59 16.36
N ASP A 429 -5.24 13.58 17.00
CA ASP A 429 -3.98 13.99 16.40
C ASP A 429 -3.19 12.85 15.75
N ARG A 430 -3.48 11.59 16.12
CA ARG A 430 -2.74 10.41 15.68
C ARG A 430 -3.61 9.20 15.52
N THR A 431 -3.18 8.30 14.64
CA THR A 431 -3.84 7.04 14.41
C THR A 431 -2.87 5.88 14.21
N THR A 432 -3.21 4.67 14.64
CA THR A 432 -2.34 3.48 14.45
C THR A 432 -2.55 2.85 13.08
N THR A 433 -1.47 2.56 12.37
CA THR A 433 -1.45 1.74 11.13
C THR A 433 -1.02 0.33 11.45
N PHE A 434 -1.66 -0.62 10.78
CA PHE A 434 -1.45 -2.05 10.97
C PHE A 434 -1.03 -2.73 9.67
N TYR A 435 -0.17 -3.73 9.83
CA TYR A 435 0.15 -4.73 8.82
C TYR A 435 -0.30 -6.10 9.31
N LEU A 436 -1.17 -6.75 8.55
CA LEU A 436 -1.69 -8.08 8.85
C LEU A 436 -1.19 -9.06 7.80
N THR A 437 -0.69 -10.22 8.21
CA THR A 437 -0.20 -11.24 7.27
C THR A 437 -0.38 -12.64 7.82
N GLY A 438 -0.52 -13.62 6.93
CA GLY A 438 -0.64 -15.03 7.25
C GLY A 438 -0.93 -15.85 5.98
N PRO A 439 -0.97 -17.18 6.08
CA PRO A 439 -1.38 -18.02 4.97
C PRO A 439 -2.87 -17.83 4.70
N VAL A 440 -3.26 -17.80 3.43
CA VAL A 440 -4.67 -18.00 3.06
C VAL A 440 -5.04 -19.44 3.41
N VAL A 441 -6.10 -19.61 4.20
CA VAL A 441 -6.59 -20.92 4.63
C VAL A 441 -8.10 -21.02 4.44
N PRO A 442 -8.62 -22.25 4.23
CA PRO A 442 -10.02 -22.56 4.50
C PRO A 442 -10.44 -22.06 5.89
N GLY A 443 -11.61 -21.42 5.96
CA GLY A 443 -12.17 -20.88 7.19
C GLY A 443 -11.64 -19.51 7.61
N SER A 444 -11.63 -19.27 8.92
CA SER A 444 -11.28 -17.99 9.53
C SER A 444 -9.77 -17.82 9.72
N ILE A 445 -9.23 -16.71 9.20
CA ILE A 445 -7.84 -16.32 9.46
C ILE A 445 -7.61 -15.74 10.87
N TRP A 446 -8.68 -15.27 11.55
CA TRP A 446 -8.54 -14.51 12.79
C TRP A 446 -8.05 -15.33 13.97
N THR A 447 -8.32 -16.63 13.96
CA THR A 447 -7.89 -17.58 15.00
C THR A 447 -6.71 -18.43 14.55
N ASN A 448 -6.22 -18.23 13.33
CA ASN A 448 -5.15 -19.04 12.76
C ASN A 448 -3.79 -18.63 13.39
N PRO A 449 -3.06 -19.53 14.07
CA PRO A 449 -1.82 -19.17 14.77
C PRO A 449 -0.73 -18.47 13.93
N PRO A 450 -0.55 -18.76 12.62
CA PRO A 450 0.40 -18.06 11.77
C PRO A 450 -0.01 -16.63 11.40
N THR A 451 -1.28 -16.24 11.62
CA THR A 451 -1.74 -14.88 11.36
C THR A 451 -1.11 -13.92 12.36
N LYS A 452 -0.41 -12.91 11.85
CA LYS A 452 0.31 -11.90 12.63
C LYS A 452 -0.24 -10.52 12.31
N LEU A 453 -0.51 -9.75 13.36
CA LEU A 453 -0.89 -8.34 13.29
C LEU A 453 0.22 -7.48 13.88
N PHE A 454 0.84 -6.65 13.06
CA PHE A 454 1.89 -5.72 13.45
C PHE A 454 1.33 -4.30 13.50
N ALA A 455 1.60 -3.57 14.59
CA ALA A 455 1.46 -2.13 14.60
C ALA A 455 2.70 -1.50 13.95
N LEU A 456 2.54 -0.93 12.76
CA LEU A 456 3.64 -0.31 12.00
C LEU A 456 4.08 1.03 12.61
N GLY A 457 3.17 1.71 13.30
CA GLY A 457 3.44 3.01 13.91
C GLY A 457 2.18 3.85 14.03
N GLN A 458 2.39 5.14 14.30
CA GLN A 458 1.32 6.13 14.40
C GLN A 458 1.44 7.13 13.25
N MET A 459 0.38 7.26 12.45
CA MET A 459 0.23 8.32 11.45
C MET A 459 -0.29 9.60 12.09
N GLN A 460 -0.02 10.73 11.45
CA GLN A 460 -0.50 12.03 11.88
C GLN A 460 -1.91 12.25 11.31
N ARG A 461 -2.84 12.62 12.18
CA ARG A 461 -4.16 13.12 11.80
C ARG A 461 -4.22 14.62 12.01
N ARG A 462 -4.82 15.34 11.07
CA ARG A 462 -4.88 16.79 10.97
C ARG A 462 -6.28 17.29 10.62
N GLU A 463 -7.13 16.45 10.03
CA GLU A 463 -8.55 16.75 9.91
C GLU A 463 -9.25 16.58 11.27
N HIS A 464 -9.76 17.69 11.80
CA HIS A 464 -10.60 17.71 13.01
C HIS A 464 -12.07 17.47 12.63
N ASP A 465 -12.79 16.72 13.48
CA ASP A 465 -14.26 16.56 13.42
C ASP A 465 -14.85 16.17 12.05
N GLY A 466 -14.48 15.00 11.51
CA GLY A 466 -15.15 14.48 10.32
C GLY A 466 -14.34 13.46 9.51
N ALA A 467 -14.28 13.72 8.20
CA ALA A 467 -13.55 12.91 7.22
C ALA A 467 -12.06 12.84 7.55
N SER A 468 -11.41 11.79 7.03
CA SER A 468 -9.97 11.58 7.13
C SER A 468 -9.48 10.85 5.90
N ALA A 469 -8.24 11.08 5.50
CA ALA A 469 -7.60 10.31 4.44
C ALA A 469 -6.79 9.11 4.95
N LEU A 470 -6.74 8.93 6.26
CA LEU A 470 -5.83 7.99 6.90
C LEU A 470 -6.19 6.54 6.59
N GLY A 471 -5.17 5.75 6.26
CA GLY A 471 -5.36 4.36 5.86
C GLY A 471 -5.85 4.30 4.42
N GLN A 472 -7.04 3.74 4.20
CA GLN A 472 -7.71 3.65 2.88
C GLN A 472 -6.73 3.33 1.75
N GLY A 473 -5.96 2.28 2.02
CA GLY A 473 -4.73 1.96 1.33
C GLY A 473 -4.88 0.92 0.24
N SER A 474 -3.77 0.43 -0.30
CA SER A 474 -3.73 -0.72 -1.21
C SER A 474 -2.40 -1.46 -1.03
N VAL A 475 -2.31 -2.69 -1.52
CA VAL A 475 -1.13 -3.55 -1.34
C VAL A 475 -0.69 -4.13 -2.67
N ILE A 476 0.63 -4.20 -2.87
CA ILE A 476 1.24 -5.03 -3.90
C ILE A 476 2.20 -6.00 -3.23
N ALA A 477 1.95 -7.30 -3.37
CA ALA A 477 2.85 -8.35 -2.92
C ALA A 477 3.71 -8.87 -4.08
N THR A 478 5.02 -8.97 -3.84
CA THR A 478 5.98 -9.57 -4.78
C THR A 478 6.78 -10.64 -4.04
N SER A 479 7.58 -11.44 -4.75
CA SER A 479 8.34 -12.54 -4.14
C SER A 479 9.29 -12.10 -3.02
N GLY A 480 9.78 -10.86 -3.00
CA GLY A 480 10.74 -10.39 -1.99
C GLY A 480 10.33 -9.13 -1.22
N LYS A 481 9.26 -8.46 -1.62
CA LYS A 481 8.79 -7.20 -1.04
C LYS A 481 7.27 -7.17 -0.97
N VAL A 482 6.76 -6.59 0.10
CA VAL A 482 5.36 -6.17 0.20
C VAL A 482 5.31 -4.66 0.25
N HIS A 483 4.57 -4.05 -0.66
CA HIS A 483 4.38 -2.61 -0.72
C HIS A 483 3.01 -2.27 -0.13
N LEU A 484 3.00 -1.57 1.00
CA LEU A 484 1.79 -1.13 1.70
C LEU A 484 1.59 0.37 1.41
N PHE A 485 0.54 0.73 0.69
CA PHE A 485 0.20 2.11 0.36
C PHE A 485 -0.94 2.59 1.24
N TYR A 486 -0.88 3.82 1.75
CA TYR A 486 -1.95 4.41 2.56
C TYR A 486 -1.85 5.93 2.62
N GLY A 487 -2.99 6.60 2.79
CA GLY A 487 -3.04 8.06 2.96
C GLY A 487 -2.52 8.49 4.33
N MET A 488 -1.81 9.61 4.37
CA MET A 488 -1.38 10.31 5.58
C MET A 488 -1.53 11.83 5.41
N GLU A 489 -2.02 12.49 6.46
CA GLU A 489 -2.33 13.93 6.43
C GLU A 489 -1.10 14.76 6.83
N GLY A 490 -0.81 15.83 6.07
CA GLY A 490 0.35 16.71 6.22
C GLY A 490 0.04 18.08 6.84
N ARG A 491 1.10 18.82 7.23
CA ARG A 491 1.01 20.25 7.64
C ARG A 491 1.57 21.15 6.53
N THR A 492 0.81 22.15 6.12
CA THR A 492 1.28 23.22 5.20
C THR A 492 1.52 24.57 5.89
N GLY A 493 1.34 24.66 7.21
CA GLY A 493 1.74 25.83 8.00
C GLY A 493 0.81 27.05 7.93
N VAL A 494 -0.25 27.05 7.13
CA VAL A 494 -1.17 28.20 7.03
C VAL A 494 -2.39 27.99 7.94
N ARG A 495 -2.39 28.63 9.12
CA ARG A 495 -3.60 28.78 9.96
C ARG A 495 -4.32 30.06 9.53
N GLY A 496 -5.52 29.93 8.96
CA GLY A 496 -6.41 31.08 8.75
C GLY A 496 -7.50 30.83 7.72
N GLY A 497 -8.74 30.70 8.20
CA GLY A 497 -9.95 30.68 7.36
C GLY A 497 -10.72 29.36 7.43
N LEU A 498 -11.87 29.38 8.11
CA LEU A 498 -12.90 28.34 7.99
C LEU A 498 -13.16 28.07 6.50
N GLY A 499 -12.90 26.83 6.06
CA GLY A 499 -13.27 26.34 4.73
C GLY A 499 -12.23 26.40 3.60
N ALA A 500 -11.03 26.95 3.78
CA ALA A 500 -10.08 27.12 2.66
C ALA A 500 -8.58 26.87 2.98
N GLY A 501 -8.25 26.33 4.16
CA GLY A 501 -6.85 26.05 4.54
C GLY A 501 -6.37 24.66 4.10
N ASN A 502 -5.63 24.59 2.99
CA ASN A 502 -4.71 23.52 2.53
C ASN A 502 -4.76 22.18 3.29
N ARG A 503 -5.74 21.34 2.96
CA ARG A 503 -5.77 19.94 3.39
C ARG A 503 -4.90 19.13 2.44
N VAL A 504 -3.63 18.99 2.79
CA VAL A 504 -2.71 18.15 2.02
C VAL A 504 -2.69 16.77 2.62
N THR A 505 -2.94 15.80 1.76
CA THR A 505 -2.79 14.38 2.06
C THR A 505 -1.88 13.80 1.01
N ASP A 506 -1.00 12.92 1.45
CA ASP A 506 -0.12 12.19 0.57
C ASP A 506 -0.27 10.68 0.78
N ILE A 507 0.01 9.91 -0.26
CA ILE A 507 0.21 8.47 -0.12
C ILE A 507 1.62 8.20 0.37
N PHE A 508 1.68 7.40 1.41
CA PHE A 508 2.90 6.81 1.94
C PHE A 508 2.96 5.35 1.50
N GLN A 509 4.19 4.91 1.27
CA GLN A 509 4.53 3.52 1.03
C GLN A 509 5.37 3.02 2.21
N THR A 510 4.94 1.94 2.83
CA THR A 510 5.82 1.10 3.66
C THR A 510 6.15 -0.16 2.90
N VAL A 511 7.44 -0.41 2.68
CA VAL A 511 7.95 -1.67 2.14
C VAL A 511 8.29 -2.59 3.30
N VAL A 512 7.78 -3.82 3.28
CA VAL A 512 8.21 -4.91 4.16
C VAL A 512 9.07 -5.86 3.34
N PHE A 513 10.32 -6.10 3.78
CA PHE A 513 11.23 -7.02 3.12
C PHE A 513 11.02 -8.45 3.65
N LEU A 514 10.65 -9.39 2.77
CA LEU A 514 10.28 -10.75 3.16
C LEU A 514 11.51 -11.62 3.48
N ASP A 515 12.57 -11.55 2.67
CA ASP A 515 13.76 -12.41 2.81
C ASP A 515 15.01 -11.63 3.21
N ASP A 516 15.86 -12.21 4.04
CA ASP A 516 17.22 -11.74 4.28
C ASP A 516 18.19 -12.50 3.37
N LYS A 517 18.88 -11.78 2.48
CA LYS A 517 19.87 -12.38 1.60
C LYS A 517 21.26 -12.49 2.27
N GLY A 518 21.42 -12.01 3.50
CA GLY A 518 22.65 -12.18 4.28
C GLY A 518 23.85 -11.40 3.74
N SER A 519 23.63 -10.41 2.87
CA SER A 519 24.67 -9.56 2.29
C SER A 519 24.69 -8.17 2.94
N LEU A 520 25.88 -7.55 3.03
CA LEU A 520 26.06 -6.17 3.49
C LEU A 520 25.35 -5.15 2.59
N PHE A 521 25.23 -5.48 1.30
CA PHE A 521 24.39 -4.77 0.34
C PHE A 521 23.10 -5.57 0.17
N ASP A 522 21.99 -5.11 0.72
CA ASP A 522 20.70 -5.52 0.20
C ASP A 522 20.34 -4.51 -0.87
N GLU A 523 20.54 -4.87 -2.14
CA GLU A 523 20.17 -4.09 -3.33
C GLU A 523 18.70 -3.61 -3.32
N ARG A 524 17.86 -4.21 -2.47
CA ARG A 524 16.46 -3.82 -2.27
C ARG A 524 16.30 -2.67 -1.27
N THR A 525 17.33 -2.34 -0.50
CA THR A 525 17.34 -1.37 0.63
C THR A 525 17.98 -0.02 0.31
N GLU A 526 18.26 0.30 -0.96
CA GLU A 526 18.80 1.59 -1.40
C GLU A 526 17.81 2.77 -1.23
N LEU A 527 17.25 2.95 -0.02
CA LEU A 527 16.11 3.84 0.19
C LEU A 527 16.29 4.60 1.51
N ALA A 528 16.86 5.80 1.38
CA ALA A 528 16.84 6.83 2.40
C ALA A 528 16.67 8.21 1.72
N ALA A 529 15.53 8.43 1.07
CA ALA A 529 15.11 9.74 0.57
C ALA A 529 13.60 9.76 0.29
N ASN A 530 13.03 10.96 0.13
CA ASN A 530 11.70 11.13 -0.46
C ASN A 530 11.66 10.41 -1.81
N ARG A 531 10.84 9.36 -1.95
CA ARG A 531 10.74 8.54 -3.17
C ARG A 531 9.84 9.20 -4.21
N GLY A 532 8.97 10.11 -3.78
CA GLY A 532 8.23 11.00 -4.66
C GLY A 532 9.13 12.14 -5.13
N SER A 533 9.15 12.40 -6.43
CA SER A 533 9.86 13.57 -6.93
C SER A 533 9.24 14.88 -6.41
N PHE A 534 10.07 15.84 -6.00
CA PHE A 534 9.66 17.06 -5.28
C PHE A 534 8.93 18.12 -6.14
N SER A 535 8.55 17.78 -7.37
CA SER A 535 7.93 18.77 -8.25
C SER A 535 6.40 18.74 -8.16
N PRO A 536 5.73 19.90 -8.02
CA PRO A 536 4.29 20.02 -8.22
C PRO A 536 3.91 19.86 -9.70
N LEU A 537 4.88 19.73 -10.60
CA LEU A 537 4.66 19.44 -12.00
C LEU A 537 4.03 18.05 -12.17
N ARG A 538 3.00 17.96 -13.00
CA ARG A 538 2.31 16.73 -13.39
C ARG A 538 2.40 16.58 -14.90
N LYS A 539 2.59 15.36 -15.39
CA LYS A 539 2.42 15.09 -16.83
C LYS A 539 0.93 14.91 -17.10
N VAL A 540 0.43 15.50 -18.18
CA VAL A 540 -0.95 15.27 -18.63
C VAL A 540 -0.92 14.25 -19.75
N SER A 541 -1.68 13.16 -19.63
CA SER A 541 -1.80 12.16 -20.68
C SER A 541 -2.20 12.82 -22.00
N GLY A 542 -1.45 12.55 -23.07
CA GLY A 542 -1.74 13.08 -24.42
C GLY A 542 -1.26 14.51 -24.68
N ILE A 543 -0.58 15.19 -23.75
CA ILE A 543 -0.01 16.53 -23.95
C ILE A 543 1.49 16.50 -23.61
N ASP A 544 2.35 16.99 -24.50
CA ASP A 544 3.80 17.09 -24.25
C ASP A 544 4.16 18.35 -23.42
N ALA A 545 3.62 18.43 -22.21
CA ALA A 545 3.86 19.54 -21.29
C ALA A 545 3.71 19.13 -19.81
N TRP A 546 4.22 19.98 -18.91
CA TRP A 546 4.05 19.83 -17.47
C TRP A 546 2.95 20.76 -16.96
N ALA A 547 2.13 20.31 -16.01
CA ALA A 547 1.05 21.08 -15.41
C ALA A 547 1.33 21.34 -13.93
N ILE A 548 1.09 22.57 -13.45
CA ILE A 548 0.99 22.91 -12.03
C ILE A 548 -0.50 23.10 -11.69
N PRO A 549 -1.12 22.18 -10.95
CA PRO A 549 -2.52 22.29 -10.57
C PRO A 549 -2.71 23.30 -9.43
N ASN A 550 -3.16 24.50 -9.76
CA ASN A 550 -3.55 25.50 -8.78
C ASN A 550 -5.08 25.65 -8.76
N THR A 551 -5.69 25.33 -7.61
CA THR A 551 -7.08 25.66 -7.20
C THR A 551 -8.23 25.14 -8.08
N ASP A 552 -8.90 24.06 -7.65
CA ASP A 552 -9.98 23.37 -8.39
C ASP A 552 -11.40 23.93 -8.17
N ALA A 553 -11.64 24.64 -7.06
CA ALA A 553 -12.98 25.13 -6.67
C ALA A 553 -13.69 26.04 -7.69
N ARG A 554 -12.99 26.52 -8.73
CA ARG A 554 -13.50 27.47 -9.73
C ARG A 554 -13.54 26.94 -11.17
N ASN A 555 -13.30 25.64 -11.39
CA ASN A 555 -13.23 25.06 -12.74
C ASN A 555 -12.12 25.69 -13.61
N TRP A 556 -11.03 26.15 -12.99
CA TRP A 556 -9.88 26.75 -13.68
C TRP A 556 -8.89 25.64 -14.10
N GLY A 557 -8.32 25.75 -15.31
CA GLY A 557 -7.29 24.82 -15.80
C GLY A 557 -5.96 24.97 -15.04
N PRO A 558 -5.13 23.92 -14.97
CA PRO A 558 -3.79 24.01 -14.38
C PRO A 558 -2.88 24.92 -15.23
N ILE A 559 -1.84 25.50 -14.60
CA ILE A 559 -0.81 26.26 -15.34
C ILE A 559 0.08 25.27 -16.08
N ILE A 560 0.14 25.37 -17.40
CA ILE A 560 1.02 24.54 -18.22
C ILE A 560 2.41 25.22 -18.34
N LEU A 561 3.44 24.54 -17.85
CA LEU A 561 4.85 24.90 -18.03
C LEU A 561 5.47 24.04 -19.13
N SER A 562 5.73 24.66 -20.27
CA SER A 562 6.62 24.16 -21.33
C SER A 562 7.88 25.02 -21.34
N GLY A 563 9.07 24.40 -21.26
CA GLY A 563 10.36 25.11 -21.17
C GLY A 563 10.69 25.81 -22.49
N ARG A 564 10.83 27.15 -22.48
CA ARG A 564 10.74 28.05 -23.64
C ARG A 564 9.45 27.79 -24.44
N THR A 565 8.60 28.79 -24.63
CA THR A 565 7.52 28.69 -25.63
C THR A 565 8.13 28.54 -27.02
N ASN A 566 8.48 27.30 -27.38
CA ASN A 566 8.74 26.92 -28.74
C ASN A 566 7.35 26.75 -29.37
N HIS A 567 6.86 27.80 -30.02
CA HIS A 567 5.69 27.70 -30.88
C HIS A 567 6.09 26.82 -32.06
N PHE A 568 6.07 25.49 -31.86
CA PHE A 568 6.43 24.54 -32.89
C PHE A 568 5.55 24.84 -34.11
N ARG A 569 6.18 25.08 -35.26
CA ARG A 569 5.45 25.34 -36.49
C ARG A 569 4.74 24.05 -36.87
N ASN A 570 3.42 24.12 -37.03
CA ASN A 570 2.68 23.00 -37.63
C ASN A 570 3.23 22.77 -39.04
N LEU A 571 3.73 21.56 -39.30
CA LEU A 571 4.36 21.20 -40.57
C LEU A 571 3.34 21.17 -41.72
N GLN A 572 2.06 20.99 -41.40
CA GLN A 572 0.96 21.05 -42.36
C GLN A 572 0.31 22.43 -42.34
N THR A 573 0.19 23.01 -43.53
CA THR A 573 -0.67 24.18 -43.77
C THR A 573 -2.13 23.75 -43.63
N MET A 574 -2.90 24.48 -42.84
CA MET A 574 -4.32 24.20 -42.63
C MET A 574 -5.16 25.07 -43.54
N THR A 575 -6.00 24.43 -44.34
CA THR A 575 -6.87 25.13 -45.29
C THR A 575 -8.21 25.46 -44.64
N LEU A 576 -8.71 26.66 -44.87
CA LEU A 576 -10.06 27.04 -44.48
C LEU A 576 -11.10 26.21 -45.24
N LEU A 577 -12.20 25.88 -44.57
CA LEU A 577 -13.36 25.24 -45.19
C LEU A 577 -14.59 26.05 -44.83
N SER A 578 -15.18 26.74 -45.82
CA SER A 578 -16.35 27.61 -45.64
C SER A 578 -16.17 28.61 -44.48
N GLY A 579 -14.98 29.20 -44.40
CA GLY A 579 -14.59 30.17 -43.37
C GLY A 579 -14.43 29.61 -41.95
N THR A 580 -14.29 28.29 -41.82
CA THR A 580 -13.97 27.60 -40.56
C THR A 580 -12.57 27.00 -40.63
N LEU A 581 -11.78 27.22 -39.58
CA LEU A 581 -10.52 26.53 -39.32
C LEU A 581 -10.75 25.45 -38.26
N THR A 582 -10.38 24.21 -38.53
CA THR A 582 -10.43 23.13 -37.53
C THR A 582 -9.04 22.84 -37.02
N LEU A 583 -8.83 22.97 -35.71
CA LEU A 583 -7.59 22.60 -35.05
C LEU A 583 -7.75 21.19 -34.47
N SER A 584 -6.75 20.34 -34.69
CA SER A 584 -6.67 19.01 -34.10
C SER A 584 -5.22 18.71 -33.73
N GLY A 585 -4.94 18.36 -32.46
CA GLY A 585 -3.61 17.97 -32.00
C GLY A 585 -2.97 18.93 -30.98
N THR A 586 -1.66 19.15 -31.09
CA THR A 586 -0.81 19.83 -30.08
C THR A 586 -1.24 21.26 -29.76
N ARG A 587 -1.39 21.56 -28.47
CA ARG A 587 -2.05 22.75 -27.90
C ARG A 587 -1.24 24.05 -27.88
N SER A 588 -0.06 24.06 -28.48
CA SER A 588 0.79 25.24 -28.55
C SER A 588 1.60 25.20 -29.84
N GLY A 589 1.54 26.28 -30.62
CA GLY A 589 2.22 26.29 -31.90
C GLY A 589 1.93 27.52 -32.75
N LEU A 590 2.69 27.61 -33.84
CA LEU A 590 2.41 28.49 -34.95
C LEU A 590 1.62 27.71 -36.00
N TYR A 591 0.40 28.15 -36.25
CA TYR A 591 -0.50 27.59 -37.24
C TYR A 591 -0.35 28.35 -38.55
N ILE A 592 0.04 27.64 -39.60
CA ILE A 592 0.08 28.20 -40.95
C ILE A 592 -1.27 27.90 -41.60
N ILE A 593 -2.00 28.94 -41.99
CA ILE A 593 -3.34 28.83 -42.56
C ILE A 593 -3.33 29.25 -44.03
N ASP A 594 -4.25 28.70 -44.82
CA ASP A 594 -4.39 28.98 -46.25
C ASP A 594 -5.86 29.08 -46.63
N THR A 595 -6.13 29.78 -47.72
CA THR A 595 -7.49 30.04 -48.23
C THR A 595 -8.14 28.77 -48.78
N GLU A 596 -9.46 28.67 -48.69
CA GLU A 596 -10.24 27.60 -49.28
C GLU A 596 -9.95 27.50 -50.79
N GLY A 597 -9.58 26.31 -51.26
CA GLY A 597 -9.28 26.07 -52.67
C GLY A 597 -8.10 26.89 -53.22
N SER A 598 -7.20 27.40 -52.36
CA SER A 598 -6.08 28.26 -52.78
C SER A 598 -6.52 29.57 -53.46
N ALA A 599 -7.70 30.08 -53.10
CA ALA A 599 -8.22 31.36 -53.59
C ALA A 599 -7.31 32.55 -53.22
N ALA A 600 -7.42 33.65 -53.97
CA ALA A 600 -6.65 34.87 -53.70
C ALA A 600 -6.99 35.53 -52.35
N GLY A 601 -8.19 35.27 -51.82
CA GLY A 601 -8.59 35.73 -50.50
C GLY A 601 -9.70 34.87 -49.91
N ASP A 602 -9.76 34.81 -48.59
CA ASP A 602 -10.80 34.08 -47.85
C ASP A 602 -11.03 34.69 -46.45
N ASN A 603 -12.17 34.36 -45.83
CA ASN A 603 -12.58 34.89 -44.53
C ASN A 603 -12.56 33.79 -43.47
N LEU A 604 -11.70 33.93 -42.46
CA LEU A 604 -11.75 33.11 -41.25
C LEU A 604 -12.77 33.71 -40.27
N SER A 605 -13.85 32.99 -40.03
CA SER A 605 -14.93 33.40 -39.12
C SER A 605 -15.04 32.52 -37.87
N SER A 606 -14.68 31.24 -37.97
CA SER A 606 -14.81 30.31 -36.84
C SER A 606 -13.58 29.44 -36.69
N ILE A 607 -13.17 29.20 -35.45
CA ILE A 607 -12.13 28.23 -35.11
C ILE A 607 -12.78 27.14 -34.28
N VAL A 608 -12.80 25.92 -34.81
CA VAL A 608 -13.30 24.74 -34.10
C VAL A 608 -12.10 24.01 -33.52
N ASP A 609 -12.01 24.04 -32.19
CA ASP A 609 -11.07 23.23 -31.42
C ASP A 609 -11.88 22.57 -30.28
N PRO A 610 -12.16 21.26 -30.37
CA PRO A 610 -12.98 20.56 -29.37
C PRO A 610 -12.29 20.45 -28.00
N ASP A 611 -10.98 20.69 -27.93
CA ASP A 611 -10.18 20.54 -26.71
C ASP A 611 -9.79 21.89 -26.07
N ALA A 612 -10.21 23.02 -26.66
CA ALA A 612 -9.87 24.36 -26.19
C ALA A 612 -10.39 24.65 -24.77
N VAL A 613 -9.54 25.28 -23.96
CA VAL A 613 -9.86 25.72 -22.60
C VAL A 613 -9.52 27.18 -22.37
N ASP A 614 -10.21 27.83 -21.43
CA ASP A 614 -9.96 29.24 -21.11
C ASP A 614 -8.48 29.46 -20.76
N GLY A 615 -7.85 30.39 -21.47
CA GLY A 615 -6.43 30.72 -21.37
C GLY A 615 -5.54 30.09 -22.45
N ASP A 616 -6.04 29.18 -23.29
CA ASP A 616 -5.26 28.62 -24.41
C ASP A 616 -4.90 29.72 -25.39
N ILE A 617 -3.63 29.73 -25.85
CA ILE A 617 -3.10 30.72 -26.77
C ILE A 617 -2.66 30.05 -28.06
N ILE A 618 -3.15 30.56 -29.19
CA ILE A 618 -2.71 30.16 -30.53
C ILE A 618 -2.09 31.35 -31.26
N THR A 619 -1.11 31.08 -32.11
CA THR A 619 -0.59 32.07 -33.07
C THR A 619 -0.81 31.55 -34.48
N MET A 620 -1.38 32.38 -35.35
CA MET A 620 -1.67 32.03 -36.75
C MET A 620 -0.90 32.95 -37.70
N ALA A 621 -0.54 32.43 -38.87
CA ALA A 621 0.04 33.15 -40.00
C ALA A 621 -0.56 32.64 -41.30
N THR A 622 -0.70 33.50 -42.32
CA THR A 622 -1.00 33.02 -43.67
C THR A 622 0.19 32.23 -44.24
N SER A 623 -0.10 31.28 -45.12
CA SER A 623 0.88 30.42 -45.78
C SER A 623 1.76 31.15 -46.79
N THR A 624 1.26 32.26 -47.34
CA THR A 624 1.89 33.06 -48.38
C THR A 624 1.33 34.47 -48.39
N GLY A 625 2.10 35.45 -48.85
CA GLY A 625 1.59 36.81 -49.09
C GLY A 625 0.85 37.00 -50.43
N ALA A 626 0.56 35.91 -51.13
CA ALA A 626 -0.24 35.93 -52.36
C ALA A 626 -1.72 35.55 -52.12
N ARG A 627 -2.09 35.25 -50.88
CA ARG A 627 -3.41 34.74 -50.48
C ARG A 627 -3.78 35.32 -49.13
N ASP A 628 -4.79 36.19 -49.17
CA ASP A 628 -5.16 36.97 -48.01
C ASP A 628 -6.14 36.17 -47.15
N VAL A 629 -5.86 36.06 -45.85
CA VAL A 629 -6.84 35.54 -44.91
C VAL A 629 -7.34 36.68 -44.03
N THR A 630 -8.61 37.03 -44.19
CA THR A 630 -9.27 38.03 -43.35
C THR A 630 -9.89 37.34 -42.14
N VAL A 631 -9.32 37.55 -40.96
CA VAL A 631 -9.89 37.13 -39.68
C VAL A 631 -11.01 38.09 -39.30
N LYS A 632 -12.25 37.58 -39.30
CA LYS A 632 -13.46 38.38 -39.10
C LYS A 632 -13.74 38.66 -37.64
N HIS A 633 -14.00 39.91 -37.31
CA HIS A 633 -14.42 40.31 -35.97
C HIS A 633 -15.93 40.11 -35.76
N SER A 634 -16.31 39.51 -34.62
CA SER A 634 -17.72 39.36 -34.21
C SER A 634 -18.56 38.56 -35.21
N ILE A 635 -17.91 37.65 -35.94
CA ILE A 635 -18.53 36.62 -36.77
C ILE A 635 -18.00 35.29 -36.22
N GLY A 636 -18.87 34.28 -36.10
CA GLY A 636 -18.50 33.00 -35.49
C GLY A 636 -18.08 33.16 -34.04
N ASN A 637 -16.90 32.64 -33.68
CA ASN A 637 -16.36 32.67 -32.32
C ASN A 637 -15.06 33.48 -32.19
N ILE A 638 -14.83 34.49 -33.03
CA ILE A 638 -13.60 35.30 -33.03
C ILE A 638 -13.86 36.78 -32.70
N LEU A 639 -13.10 37.31 -31.76
CA LEU A 639 -13.21 38.66 -31.22
C LEU A 639 -11.86 39.39 -31.27
N CYS A 640 -11.60 40.08 -32.39
CA CYS A 640 -10.38 40.85 -32.65
C CYS A 640 -10.52 42.38 -32.64
N GLY A 641 -11.69 42.92 -32.25
CA GLY A 641 -12.01 44.36 -32.18
C GLY A 641 -12.30 45.01 -33.54
N SER A 642 -11.61 44.58 -34.59
CA SER A 642 -11.93 44.84 -36.00
C SER A 642 -11.36 43.72 -36.87
N ASP A 643 -11.84 43.58 -38.10
CA ASP A 643 -11.28 42.62 -39.05
C ASP A 643 -9.75 42.81 -39.17
N LYS A 644 -9.02 41.69 -39.24
CA LYS A 644 -7.57 41.64 -39.41
C LYS A 644 -7.25 40.87 -40.68
N VAL A 645 -6.36 41.42 -41.50
CA VAL A 645 -5.92 40.77 -42.73
C VAL A 645 -4.54 40.18 -42.46
N LEU A 646 -4.35 38.93 -42.90
CA LEU A 646 -3.04 38.28 -42.98
C LEU A 646 -2.71 38.19 -44.48
N ASP A 647 -2.06 39.21 -45.01
CA ASP A 647 -1.69 39.36 -46.44
C ASP A 647 -0.19 39.19 -46.67
N GLY A 648 0.59 38.99 -45.60
CA GLY A 648 2.00 38.65 -45.62
C GLY A 648 2.30 37.38 -44.83
N ALA A 649 3.23 36.55 -45.32
CA ALA A 649 3.73 35.39 -44.56
C ALA A 649 4.42 35.79 -43.24
N ALA A 650 4.77 37.07 -43.09
CA ALA A 650 5.29 37.68 -41.87
C ALA A 650 4.20 38.09 -40.89
N ASP A 651 2.94 38.23 -41.30
CA ASP A 651 1.84 38.65 -40.43
C ASP A 651 1.47 37.56 -39.45
N LYS A 652 1.19 37.98 -38.23
CA LYS A 652 0.85 37.08 -37.13
C LYS A 652 -0.33 37.63 -36.36
N ILE A 653 -1.30 36.78 -36.07
CA ILE A 653 -2.32 37.06 -35.06
C ILE A 653 -2.21 36.05 -33.93
N THR A 654 -2.22 36.54 -32.69
CA THR A 654 -2.26 35.70 -31.49
C THR A 654 -3.64 35.84 -30.85
N LEU A 655 -4.31 34.71 -30.64
CA LEU A 655 -5.63 34.63 -30.04
C LEU A 655 -5.58 33.85 -28.73
N MET A 656 -6.41 34.22 -27.76
CA MET A 656 -6.64 33.51 -26.50
C MET A 656 -8.08 33.03 -26.43
N TYR A 657 -8.29 31.76 -26.12
CA TYR A 657 -9.63 31.23 -25.88
C TYR A 657 -10.13 31.68 -24.51
N PHE A 658 -11.33 32.25 -24.45
CA PHE A 658 -11.97 32.65 -23.20
C PHE A 658 -13.48 32.69 -23.36
N GLY A 659 -14.22 32.05 -22.46
CA GLY A 659 -15.68 32.14 -22.40
C GLY A 659 -16.37 31.68 -23.69
N GLY A 660 -15.81 30.68 -24.36
CA GLY A 660 -16.36 30.14 -25.62
C GLY A 660 -15.86 30.81 -26.91
N ASN A 661 -15.06 31.89 -26.81
CA ASN A 661 -14.62 32.69 -27.95
C ASN A 661 -13.10 32.83 -27.99
N TRP A 662 -12.55 33.14 -29.16
CA TRP A 662 -11.15 33.45 -29.38
C TRP A 662 -10.94 34.97 -29.41
N HIS A 663 -10.25 35.50 -28.41
CA HIS A 663 -9.97 36.92 -28.25
C HIS A 663 -8.57 37.27 -28.75
N MET A 664 -8.43 38.33 -29.53
CA MET A 664 -7.11 38.78 -29.96
C MET A 664 -6.28 39.31 -28.79
N VAL A 665 -5.09 38.76 -28.63
CA VAL A 665 -4.07 39.20 -27.66
C VAL A 665 -3.08 40.14 -28.34
N SER A 666 -2.66 39.79 -29.55
CA SER A 666 -1.77 40.62 -30.36
C SER A 666 -1.98 40.39 -31.84
N PHE A 667 -1.62 41.41 -32.62
CA PHE A 667 -1.57 41.36 -34.07
C PHE A 667 -0.30 42.07 -34.52
N ALA A 668 0.43 41.44 -35.43
CA ALA A 668 1.59 42.01 -36.08
C ALA A 668 1.30 42.05 -37.57
N ASP A 669 1.19 43.26 -38.07
CA ASP A 669 1.07 43.61 -39.48
C ASP A 669 2.49 43.94 -39.97
N ASN A 670 3.06 43.03 -40.76
CA ASN A 670 4.46 43.12 -41.18
C ASN A 670 4.57 43.16 -42.71
N GLY A 671 3.47 43.45 -43.41
CA GLY A 671 3.43 43.74 -44.83
C GLY A 671 3.75 45.20 -45.11
N ASP A 672 5.03 45.48 -45.40
CA ASP A 672 5.45 46.59 -46.28
C ASP A 672 6.04 45.99 -47.57
#